data_AF-A0A1V5QN47-F1
#
_entry.id   AF-A0A1V5QN47-F1
#
_cell.length_a   1.000
_cell.length_b   1.000
_cell.length_c   1.000
_cell.angle_alpha   90.00
_cell.angle_beta   90.00
_cell.angle_gamma   90.00
#
_symmetry.space_group_name_H-M   'P 1'
#
loop_
_entity.id
_entity.type
_entity.pdbx_description
1 polymer ?
#
loop_
_entity_poly.entity_id
_entity_poly.type
_entity_poly.pdbx_seq_one_letter_code
_entity_poly.pdbx_strand_id
1 'polypeptide(L)'
;MNSQKIAENFYWVGALDPDLRVFDVIMRTEFGTSYNSFLLTTPKYKVLFETVKIKFFDGFLQRLSEHCEPVDIDYIVINHTEPDHSGSLEKLLQLAPKAKVVASPVALSFLSDICNRELPVHPALDNGVLELDTCRLRFLSVPLLHWPDSMYTWIEGPDILVTCDSFGCHYADERICNDLIEGDFLSAYRYYFEMIMGPFKPNVRYALERIKDLPIRIIAPGHGPVLRSNLDYYLDLYRKWSDDDRPARGPLPRVVIPYVSCYGYTEQIAHEISAGIRAEIDADIALHDMVTADADQVAAELAAADGFLFGSPTINGDALPPVQDLVMQLNGVLQGGKVAGAFGDYGWSGEGPQMLMERLKLLRMKTIEPALRIKFRPNEEKKLAAQNYGRRFGRKLKEEWQKIGTTASGRTFWKCVVCGEIFEGALPPDVCPVCGAGSEAFVEFTPEVVNFQSETPLKLVIIGSGAAAVFAAEAARKRNPKAEIEIHSQENVLPYYRPLLTKSLTRAIPDNEFYLHPAHFYEEQNIRFCLDSPVSAIDRQAKTITAGGNTVSYDKLIIATGAECFIPPIKGADLPEVVAIRSAGDTARLKAMIAEAKKRIVVIGGGLLGLEAASALLDAGHEITVIEAAPSILPRQLDAEGSPVLQNIIAKARMRLILDEFVDEIEGDEHVVQIKTKRGQAIPCDIVIISAGIRTNTALAKAAGLRVDRGILVSDGMQTSDPDIFAAGDCASFGGRTEGLWEPAIEQGKTAGANAVGDAIRYHPKELAATLHAFGSKLFSLGDLGHDPSATYRQIGSRDELQSTYSKFYFRDGKLAGGFCSATRA
;
A
#
# COMPACT_ATOMS: atom_id res chain seq x y z
N MET A 1 33.85 32.17 -11.88
CA MET A 1 33.26 32.28 -10.54
C MET A 1 33.70 31.06 -9.74
N ASN A 2 34.28 31.27 -8.57
CA ASN A 2 34.82 30.19 -7.72
C ASN A 2 33.69 29.46 -6.97
N SER A 3 34.03 28.37 -6.29
CA SER A 3 33.14 27.74 -5.31
C SER A 3 32.77 28.71 -4.18
N GLN A 4 31.67 28.44 -3.47
CA GLN A 4 31.22 29.27 -2.35
C GLN A 4 31.00 28.47 -1.07
N LYS A 5 31.52 28.99 0.04
CA LYS A 5 31.28 28.39 1.36
C LYS A 5 29.88 28.74 1.85
N ILE A 6 29.05 27.72 2.03
CA ILE A 6 27.66 27.85 2.53
C ILE A 6 27.63 27.71 4.05
N ALA A 7 28.30 26.66 4.56
CA ALA A 7 28.50 26.39 5.98
C ALA A 7 29.91 25.83 6.21
N GLU A 8 30.24 25.51 7.47
CA GLU A 8 31.50 24.82 7.75
C GLU A 8 31.55 23.48 7.01
N ASN A 9 32.60 23.30 6.20
CA ASN A 9 32.83 22.10 5.40
C ASN A 9 31.73 21.76 4.37
N PHE A 10 30.84 22.70 4.05
CA PHE A 10 29.77 22.54 3.08
C PHE A 10 29.83 23.67 2.04
N TYR A 11 30.10 23.31 0.79
CA TYR A 11 30.44 24.24 -0.29
C TYR A 11 29.47 24.10 -1.47
N TRP A 12 29.03 25.21 -2.03
CA TRP A 12 28.37 25.23 -3.33
C TRP A 12 29.41 25.16 -4.45
N VAL A 13 29.20 24.23 -5.37
CA VAL A 13 30.09 23.94 -6.52
C VAL A 13 29.33 23.93 -7.85
N GLY A 14 28.07 24.37 -7.85
CA GLY A 14 27.15 24.32 -8.98
C GLY A 14 27.45 25.29 -10.14
N ALA A 15 26.40 25.66 -10.86
CA ALA A 15 26.46 26.53 -12.04
C ALA A 15 25.35 27.60 -12.05
N LEU A 16 25.62 28.70 -12.76
CA LEU A 16 24.66 29.78 -13.04
C LEU A 16 24.36 29.82 -14.54
N ASP A 17 23.11 30.10 -14.87
CA ASP A 17 22.59 30.27 -16.24
C ASP A 17 21.73 31.53 -16.31
N PRO A 18 22.34 32.72 -16.19
CA PRO A 18 21.62 34.00 -16.14
C PRO A 18 20.91 34.34 -17.46
N ASP A 19 21.26 33.66 -18.56
CA ASP A 19 20.73 33.89 -19.90
C ASP A 19 19.54 32.99 -20.25
N LEU A 20 19.20 32.01 -19.40
CA LEU A 20 18.04 31.17 -19.62
C LEU A 20 16.76 32.01 -19.54
N ARG A 21 15.88 31.90 -20.54
CA ARG A 21 14.58 32.59 -20.57
C ARG A 21 13.39 31.66 -20.59
N VAL A 22 13.59 30.43 -21.03
CA VAL A 22 12.57 29.38 -21.05
C VAL A 22 13.18 28.09 -20.51
N PHE A 23 12.64 27.61 -19.39
CA PHE A 23 12.98 26.33 -18.76
C PHE A 23 11.98 25.26 -19.24
N ASP A 24 12.50 24.08 -19.61
CA ASP A 24 11.77 22.93 -20.15
C ASP A 24 10.62 23.29 -21.11
N VAL A 25 10.96 24.18 -22.06
CA VAL A 25 10.13 24.66 -23.17
C VAL A 25 8.83 25.39 -22.82
N ILE A 26 8.35 25.36 -21.57
CA ILE A 26 7.05 25.93 -21.16
C ILE A 26 7.13 26.99 -20.05
N MET A 27 8.19 27.03 -19.24
CA MET A 27 8.29 27.93 -18.08
C MET A 27 9.15 29.15 -18.38
N ARG A 28 8.67 30.35 -18.10
CA ARG A 28 9.48 31.56 -18.28
C ARG A 28 10.41 31.78 -17.09
N THR A 29 11.68 32.10 -17.36
CA THR A 29 12.69 32.40 -16.34
C THR A 29 13.24 33.80 -16.53
N GLU A 30 12.57 34.80 -15.95
CA GLU A 30 12.93 36.22 -16.10
C GLU A 30 14.37 36.52 -15.64
N PHE A 31 14.79 35.87 -14.55
CA PHE A 31 16.06 36.11 -13.87
C PHE A 31 17.11 35.02 -14.15
N GLY A 32 16.93 34.22 -15.21
CA GLY A 32 17.75 33.02 -15.43
C GLY A 32 17.52 31.94 -14.37
N THR A 33 18.46 31.01 -14.21
CA THR A 33 18.42 29.99 -13.16
C THR A 33 19.83 29.64 -12.64
N SER A 34 19.91 28.89 -11.55
CA SER A 34 21.11 28.18 -11.13
C SER A 34 20.86 26.67 -11.18
N TYR A 35 21.94 25.88 -11.21
CA TYR A 35 21.92 24.43 -10.98
C TYR A 35 22.86 24.19 -9.81
N ASN A 36 22.28 24.03 -8.63
CA ASN A 36 23.02 23.97 -7.38
C ASN A 36 23.46 22.54 -7.11
N SER A 37 24.77 22.37 -6.98
CA SER A 37 25.39 21.15 -6.47
C SER A 37 26.25 21.53 -5.27
N PHE A 38 26.29 20.65 -4.27
CA PHE A 38 26.95 20.90 -3.00
C PHE A 38 27.96 19.81 -2.66
N LEU A 39 29.10 20.20 -2.10
CA LEU A 39 30.12 19.29 -1.60
C LEU A 39 30.20 19.40 -0.07
N LEU A 40 29.91 18.30 0.61
CA LEU A 40 30.21 18.10 2.02
C LEU A 40 31.54 17.38 2.17
N THR A 41 32.46 18.00 2.90
CA THR A 41 33.75 17.41 3.22
C THR A 41 33.83 17.06 4.69
N THR A 42 34.17 15.82 4.99
CA THR A 42 34.53 15.40 6.35
C THR A 42 36.01 15.01 6.39
N PRO A 43 36.59 14.75 7.58
CA PRO A 43 37.96 14.21 7.66
C PRO A 43 38.15 12.93 6.84
N LYS A 44 37.14 12.05 6.80
CA LYS A 44 37.24 10.76 6.11
C LYS A 44 36.51 10.68 4.76
N TYR A 45 35.39 11.36 4.61
CA TYR A 45 34.49 11.21 3.46
C TYR A 45 34.29 12.49 2.66
N LYS A 46 34.10 12.35 1.35
CA LYS A 46 33.65 13.41 0.43
C LYS A 46 32.30 13.02 -0.16
N VAL A 47 31.28 13.84 0.10
CA VAL A 47 29.91 13.61 -0.35
C VAL A 47 29.47 14.76 -1.26
N LEU A 48 29.12 14.43 -2.50
CA LEU A 48 28.55 15.37 -3.45
C LEU A 48 27.03 15.23 -3.46
N PHE A 49 26.30 16.34 -3.47
CA PHE A 49 24.85 16.40 -3.60
C PHE A 49 24.48 17.06 -4.93
N GLU A 50 23.66 16.36 -5.71
CA GLU A 50 23.30 16.69 -7.09
C GLU A 50 24.52 16.84 -8.02
N THR A 51 24.24 16.95 -9.31
CA THR A 51 25.20 17.40 -10.31
C THR A 51 24.68 18.69 -10.96
N VAL A 52 24.99 18.91 -12.24
CA VAL A 52 24.48 20.04 -13.00
C VAL A 52 24.04 19.57 -14.37
N LYS A 53 23.33 20.42 -15.09
CA LYS A 53 23.04 20.21 -16.51
C LYS A 53 24.34 20.01 -17.28
N ILE A 54 24.39 19.00 -18.14
CA ILE A 54 25.60 18.54 -18.84
C ILE A 54 26.42 19.66 -19.52
N LYS A 55 25.76 20.72 -20.01
CA LYS A 55 26.43 21.87 -20.66
C LYS A 55 27.31 22.68 -19.71
N PHE A 56 27.10 22.58 -18.39
CA PHE A 56 27.87 23.26 -17.35
C PHE A 56 28.94 22.40 -16.68
N PHE A 57 29.12 21.15 -17.14
CA PHE A 57 30.00 20.18 -16.50
C PHE A 57 31.42 20.70 -16.25
N ASP A 58 32.05 21.34 -17.23
CA ASP A 58 33.44 21.77 -17.11
C ASP A 58 33.62 22.85 -16.04
N GLY A 59 32.70 23.82 -15.97
CA GLY A 59 32.70 24.85 -14.94
C GLY A 59 32.37 24.31 -13.56
N PHE A 60 31.44 23.35 -13.47
CA PHE A 60 31.13 22.61 -12.24
C PHE A 60 32.37 21.84 -11.73
N LEU A 61 33.05 21.11 -12.62
CA LEU A 61 34.24 20.35 -12.31
C LEU A 61 35.39 21.25 -11.81
N GLN A 62 35.58 22.41 -12.43
CA GLN A 62 36.60 23.38 -11.98
C GLN A 62 36.37 23.81 -10.53
N ARG A 63 35.10 24.08 -10.14
CA ARG A 63 34.75 24.50 -8.77
C ARG A 63 34.86 23.34 -7.78
N LEU A 64 34.46 22.15 -8.19
CA LEU A 64 34.60 20.93 -7.39
C LEU A 64 36.07 20.69 -7.02
N SER A 65 36.98 20.81 -7.99
CA SER A 65 38.44 20.65 -7.81
C SER A 65 39.09 21.70 -6.89
N GLU A 66 38.40 22.78 -6.51
CA GLU A 66 38.91 23.71 -5.48
C GLU A 66 38.94 23.05 -4.08
N HIS A 67 38.16 21.99 -3.87
CA HIS A 67 37.96 21.36 -2.56
C HIS A 67 38.07 19.82 -2.58
N CYS A 68 37.91 19.18 -3.74
CA CYS A 68 37.95 17.73 -3.89
C CYS A 68 38.33 17.33 -5.31
N GLU A 69 39.32 16.45 -5.47
CA GLU A 69 39.51 15.78 -6.76
C GLU A 69 38.38 14.76 -6.98
N PRO A 70 37.82 14.62 -8.19
CA PRO A 70 36.68 13.72 -8.43
C PRO A 70 36.93 12.27 -7.99
N VAL A 71 38.17 11.79 -8.11
CA VAL A 71 38.58 10.43 -7.73
C VAL A 71 38.43 10.16 -6.22
N ASP A 72 38.38 11.21 -5.40
CA ASP A 72 38.27 11.15 -3.94
C ASP A 72 36.81 11.21 -3.46
N ILE A 73 35.83 11.30 -4.36
CA ILE A 73 34.41 11.29 -4.00
C ILE A 73 34.00 9.88 -3.56
N ASP A 74 33.44 9.77 -2.35
CA ASP A 74 32.93 8.51 -1.80
C ASP A 74 31.47 8.29 -2.15
N TYR A 75 30.66 9.35 -2.10
CA TYR A 75 29.21 9.29 -2.31
C TYR A 75 28.74 10.44 -3.20
N ILE A 76 27.86 10.12 -4.15
CA ILE A 76 27.11 11.10 -4.95
C ILE A 76 25.63 10.90 -4.61
N VAL A 77 25.07 11.82 -3.85
CA VAL A 77 23.67 11.85 -3.46
C VAL A 77 22.87 12.56 -4.54
N ILE A 78 21.90 11.87 -5.14
CA ILE A 78 20.99 12.43 -6.14
C ILE A 78 19.58 12.38 -5.54
N ASN A 79 19.07 13.52 -5.10
CA ASN A 79 17.73 13.61 -4.52
C ASN A 79 16.63 13.56 -5.58
N HIS A 80 16.96 13.87 -6.84
CA HIS A 80 16.03 13.88 -7.96
C HIS A 80 16.76 13.70 -9.29
N THR A 81 16.15 12.98 -10.24
CA THR A 81 16.85 12.48 -11.44
C THR A 81 16.63 13.29 -12.70
N GLU A 82 15.91 14.42 -12.65
CA GLU A 82 15.73 15.26 -13.85
C GLU A 82 17.11 15.71 -14.41
N PRO A 83 17.30 15.74 -15.76
CA PRO A 83 18.63 15.85 -16.37
C PRO A 83 19.39 17.15 -16.09
N ASP A 84 18.76 18.15 -15.51
CA ASP A 84 19.39 19.37 -15.06
C ASP A 84 20.06 19.25 -13.68
N HIS A 85 19.66 18.26 -12.87
CA HIS A 85 20.32 17.87 -11.61
C HIS A 85 21.19 16.63 -11.79
N SER A 86 20.79 15.67 -12.64
CA SER A 86 21.48 14.38 -12.81
C SER A 86 22.33 14.28 -14.07
N GLY A 87 22.18 15.20 -15.03
CA GLY A 87 22.68 15.03 -16.39
C GLY A 87 24.20 14.93 -16.52
N SER A 88 24.94 15.37 -15.50
CA SER A 88 26.39 15.24 -15.43
C SER A 88 26.89 13.98 -14.71
N LEU A 89 26.00 13.15 -14.15
CA LEU A 89 26.37 11.98 -13.35
C LEU A 89 27.26 10.99 -14.11
N GLU A 90 26.91 10.64 -15.35
CA GLU A 90 27.68 9.65 -16.11
C GLU A 90 29.11 10.11 -16.38
N LYS A 91 29.30 11.37 -16.78
CA LYS A 91 30.64 11.96 -16.94
C LYS A 91 31.40 12.00 -15.62
N LEU A 92 30.72 12.35 -14.53
CA LEU A 92 31.35 12.41 -13.21
C LEU A 92 31.81 11.02 -12.75
N LEU A 93 31.01 9.98 -12.94
CA LEU A 93 31.36 8.59 -12.56
C LEU A 93 32.54 8.02 -13.35
N GLN A 94 32.85 8.55 -14.54
CA GLN A 94 34.08 8.21 -15.26
C GLN A 94 35.33 8.75 -14.55
N LEU A 95 35.21 9.89 -13.86
CA LEU A 95 36.29 10.53 -13.09
C LEU A 95 36.31 10.05 -11.62
N ALA A 96 35.15 9.65 -11.10
CA ALA A 96 34.92 9.19 -9.73
C ALA A 96 34.49 7.71 -9.68
N PRO A 97 35.30 6.75 -10.18
CA PRO A 97 34.87 5.37 -10.38
C PRO A 97 34.58 4.59 -9.08
N LYS A 98 35.00 5.13 -7.93
CA LYS A 98 34.77 4.54 -6.60
C LYS A 98 33.53 5.07 -5.89
N ALA A 99 32.97 6.19 -6.38
CA ALA A 99 31.84 6.84 -5.75
C ALA A 99 30.61 5.94 -5.81
N LYS A 100 29.88 5.84 -4.70
CA LYS A 100 28.57 5.18 -4.66
C LYS A 100 27.47 6.21 -4.91
N VAL A 101 26.54 5.88 -5.79
CA VAL A 101 25.34 6.68 -6.06
C VAL A 101 24.31 6.40 -4.97
N VAL A 102 23.95 7.43 -4.21
CA VAL A 102 22.95 7.39 -3.15
C VAL A 102 21.69 8.07 -3.65
N ALA A 103 20.61 7.32 -3.80
CA ALA A 103 19.32 7.87 -4.23
C ALA A 103 18.18 6.97 -3.76
N SER A 104 16.94 7.46 -3.85
CA SER A 104 15.76 6.65 -3.59
C SER A 104 15.74 5.42 -4.51
N PRO A 105 15.10 4.29 -4.13
CA PRO A 105 15.03 3.11 -5.00
C PRO A 105 14.47 3.40 -6.40
N VAL A 106 13.52 4.34 -6.50
CA VAL A 106 12.95 4.80 -7.78
C VAL A 106 13.99 5.60 -8.56
N ALA A 107 14.67 6.55 -7.92
CA ALA A 107 15.74 7.32 -8.54
C ALA A 107 16.87 6.41 -9.05
N LEU A 108 17.27 5.39 -8.30
CA LEU A 108 18.32 4.46 -8.73
C LEU A 108 17.93 3.71 -10.02
N SER A 109 16.65 3.35 -10.17
CA SER A 109 16.15 2.78 -11.42
C SER A 109 16.27 3.78 -12.57
N PHE A 110 15.80 5.02 -12.38
CA PHE A 110 15.86 6.06 -13.41
C PHE A 110 17.30 6.42 -13.79
N LEU A 111 18.21 6.51 -12.82
CA LEU A 111 19.61 6.80 -13.07
C LEU A 111 20.30 5.69 -13.85
N SER A 112 19.94 4.43 -13.62
CA SER A 112 20.48 3.32 -14.42
C SER A 112 20.07 3.45 -15.90
N ASP A 113 18.83 3.86 -16.16
CA ASP A 113 18.32 4.12 -17.51
C ASP A 113 18.95 5.38 -18.13
N ILE A 114 19.08 6.47 -17.36
CA ILE A 114 19.72 7.73 -17.81
C ILE A 114 21.20 7.49 -18.16
N CYS A 115 21.93 6.80 -17.29
CA CYS A 115 23.34 6.47 -17.51
C CYS A 115 23.55 5.30 -18.49
N ASN A 116 22.48 4.55 -18.82
CA ASN A 116 22.51 3.34 -19.64
C ASN A 116 23.52 2.28 -19.16
N ARG A 117 23.64 2.11 -17.84
CA ARG A 117 24.54 1.13 -17.22
C ARG A 117 24.13 0.80 -15.79
N GLU A 118 24.66 -0.30 -15.28
CA GLU A 118 24.60 -0.59 -13.85
C GLU A 118 25.45 0.42 -13.06
N LEU A 119 24.89 0.90 -11.94
CA LEU A 119 25.53 1.88 -11.09
C LEU A 119 25.99 1.23 -9.77
N PRO A 120 27.11 1.68 -9.19
CA PRO A 120 27.49 1.31 -7.83
C PRO A 120 26.57 2.05 -6.85
N VAL A 121 25.50 1.39 -6.38
CA VAL A 121 24.43 2.07 -5.61
C VAL A 121 24.53 1.88 -4.10
N HIS A 122 23.98 2.84 -3.37
CA HIS A 122 23.60 2.73 -1.95
C HIS A 122 22.15 3.25 -1.80
N PRO A 123 21.15 2.35 -1.72
CA PRO A 123 19.75 2.76 -1.65
C PRO A 123 19.43 3.63 -0.44
N ALA A 124 18.88 4.81 -0.68
CA ALA A 124 18.35 5.69 0.35
C ALA A 124 16.89 5.29 0.65
N LEU A 125 16.70 4.45 1.65
CA LEU A 125 15.37 4.07 2.15
C LEU A 125 14.76 5.21 2.99
N ASP A 126 13.43 5.28 3.08
CA ASP A 126 12.77 6.29 3.90
C ASP A 126 13.19 6.18 5.38
N ASN A 127 13.57 7.31 5.98
CA ASN A 127 14.22 7.41 7.30
C ASN A 127 15.54 6.63 7.44
N GLY A 128 16.07 6.09 6.35
CA GLY A 128 17.38 5.45 6.32
C GLY A 128 18.48 6.45 6.66
N VAL A 129 19.54 5.96 7.29
CA VAL A 129 20.67 6.78 7.74
C VAL A 129 21.96 6.27 7.11
N LEU A 130 22.72 7.19 6.50
CA LEU A 130 24.11 6.98 6.13
C LEU A 130 25.00 7.66 7.17
N GLU A 131 25.67 6.83 7.98
CA GLU A 131 26.62 7.24 9.00
C GLU A 131 27.93 7.71 8.36
N LEU A 132 28.34 8.95 8.64
CA LEU A 132 29.66 9.50 8.32
C LEU A 132 30.46 9.66 9.62
N ASP A 133 31.72 10.09 9.52
CA ASP A 133 32.61 10.23 10.68
C ASP A 133 32.26 11.41 11.60
N THR A 134 31.76 12.52 11.06
CA THR A 134 31.42 13.72 11.86
C THR A 134 29.94 14.11 11.85
N CYS A 135 29.14 13.48 11.00
CA CYS A 135 27.71 13.77 10.84
C CYS A 135 26.97 12.55 10.26
N ARG A 136 25.65 12.67 10.09
CA ARG A 136 24.80 11.61 9.54
C ARG A 136 23.90 12.18 8.47
N LEU A 137 23.68 11.43 7.40
CA LEU A 137 22.71 11.78 6.37
C LEU A 137 21.44 10.95 6.60
N ARG A 138 20.32 11.61 6.88
CA ARG A 138 19.00 10.97 6.98
C ARG A 138 18.21 11.27 5.72
N PHE A 139 17.65 10.25 5.09
CA PHE A 139 16.89 10.38 3.86
C PHE A 139 15.39 10.40 4.14
N LEU A 140 14.65 11.32 3.52
CA LEU A 140 13.21 11.46 3.67
C LEU A 140 12.54 11.31 2.31
N SER A 141 11.73 10.28 2.12
CA SER A 141 11.00 10.08 0.87
C SER A 141 9.86 11.08 0.74
N VAL A 142 9.88 11.85 -0.34
CA VAL A 142 8.89 12.90 -0.64
C VAL A 142 8.46 12.81 -2.12
N PRO A 143 7.86 11.67 -2.53
CA PRO A 143 7.55 11.42 -3.93
C PRO A 143 6.55 12.44 -4.47
N LEU A 144 6.64 12.67 -5.78
CA LEU A 144 5.86 13.65 -6.53
C LEU A 144 6.11 15.11 -6.09
N LEU A 145 7.36 15.42 -5.70
CA LEU A 145 7.85 16.80 -5.49
C LEU A 145 9.07 17.10 -6.37
N HIS A 146 8.97 17.04 -7.69
CA HIS A 146 7.73 16.88 -8.50
C HIS A 146 7.64 15.54 -9.24
N TRP A 147 8.67 14.69 -9.17
CA TRP A 147 8.68 13.36 -9.78
C TRP A 147 8.55 12.24 -8.74
N PRO A 148 8.21 11.00 -9.17
CA PRO A 148 8.04 9.86 -8.25
C PRO A 148 9.29 9.49 -7.43
N ASP A 149 10.46 9.98 -7.82
CA ASP A 149 11.77 9.63 -7.29
C ASP A 149 12.29 10.58 -6.19
N SER A 150 11.65 11.75 -6.05
CA SER A 150 12.10 12.84 -5.17
C SER A 150 12.26 12.41 -3.71
N MET A 151 13.38 12.82 -3.11
CA MET A 151 13.66 12.69 -1.68
C MET A 151 14.32 13.96 -1.13
N TYR A 152 14.36 14.13 0.20
CA TYR A 152 15.22 15.09 0.86
C TYR A 152 16.38 14.38 1.56
N THR A 153 17.51 15.08 1.67
CA THR A 153 18.61 14.62 2.51
C THR A 153 18.85 15.62 3.64
N TRP A 154 18.62 15.16 4.87
CA TRP A 154 18.88 15.89 6.10
C TRP A 154 20.27 15.57 6.64
N ILE A 155 21.11 16.60 6.80
CA ILE A 155 22.48 16.47 7.32
C ILE A 155 22.45 16.82 8.82
N GLU A 156 22.42 15.78 9.67
CA GLU A 156 22.36 15.93 11.12
C GLU A 156 23.67 16.52 11.69
N GLY A 157 23.55 17.55 12.53
CA GLY A 157 24.67 18.22 13.18
C GLY A 157 24.93 19.62 12.60
N PRO A 158 25.27 19.75 11.31
CA PRO A 158 25.28 21.05 10.62
C PRO A 158 23.88 21.64 10.40
N ASP A 159 22.85 20.79 10.51
CA ASP A 159 21.43 21.14 10.42
C ASP A 159 21.02 21.71 9.05
N ILE A 160 21.43 21.02 7.98
CA ILE A 160 21.23 21.41 6.58
C ILE A 160 20.26 20.44 5.89
N LEU A 161 19.23 20.96 5.24
CA LEU A 161 18.28 20.18 4.44
C LEU A 161 18.53 20.40 2.94
N VAL A 162 18.99 19.37 2.24
CA VAL A 162 19.13 19.38 0.78
C VAL A 162 17.84 18.87 0.16
N THR A 163 17.25 19.68 -0.71
CA THR A 163 15.83 19.53 -1.12
C THR A 163 15.61 19.43 -2.62
N CYS A 164 16.66 19.61 -3.41
CA CYS A 164 16.57 19.73 -4.87
C CYS A 164 15.48 20.75 -5.25
N ASP A 165 14.46 20.39 -6.02
CA ASP A 165 13.47 21.35 -6.53
C ASP A 165 12.63 22.01 -5.44
N SER A 166 12.36 21.33 -4.33
CA SER A 166 11.56 21.90 -3.25
C SER A 166 12.23 23.13 -2.66
N PHE A 167 11.45 24.18 -2.41
CA PHE A 167 11.95 25.46 -1.89
C PHE A 167 13.00 26.14 -2.80
N GLY A 168 13.06 25.76 -4.07
CA GLY A 168 13.87 26.43 -5.08
C GLY A 168 13.14 27.54 -5.83
N CYS A 169 13.87 28.22 -6.71
CA CYS A 169 13.32 29.11 -7.73
C CYS A 169 14.28 29.35 -8.89
N HIS A 170 13.77 29.71 -10.06
CA HIS A 170 14.60 30.17 -11.17
C HIS A 170 15.03 31.63 -10.98
N TYR A 171 16.14 31.81 -10.29
CA TYR A 171 16.75 33.11 -10.01
C TYR A 171 18.28 32.98 -9.95
N ALA A 172 18.99 33.53 -10.95
CA ALA A 172 20.46 33.47 -11.00
C ALA A 172 21.09 34.67 -10.30
N ASP A 173 21.88 34.43 -9.25
CA ASP A 173 22.65 35.47 -8.56
C ASP A 173 24.00 34.92 -8.08
N GLU A 174 25.07 35.68 -8.28
CA GLU A 174 26.43 35.29 -7.89
C GLU A 174 26.62 35.17 -6.37
N ARG A 175 25.70 35.64 -5.54
CA ARG A 175 25.85 35.60 -4.08
C ARG A 175 25.33 34.31 -3.46
N ILE A 176 24.52 33.55 -4.19
CA ILE A 176 23.99 32.20 -3.88
C ILE A 176 23.13 32.10 -2.61
N CYS A 177 23.48 32.76 -1.50
CA CYS A 177 22.72 32.70 -0.24
C CYS A 177 21.76 33.89 -0.13
N ASN A 178 20.53 33.63 0.31
CA ASN A 178 19.45 34.62 0.34
C ASN A 178 19.73 35.85 1.22
N ASP A 179 20.51 35.71 2.29
CA ASP A 179 20.95 36.79 3.18
C ASP A 179 22.00 37.73 2.56
N LEU A 180 22.64 37.31 1.47
CA LEU A 180 23.62 38.12 0.76
C LEU A 180 23.02 38.82 -0.46
N ILE A 181 21.90 38.33 -0.97
CA ILE A 181 21.23 38.86 -2.16
C ILE A 181 20.47 40.14 -1.80
N GLU A 182 20.76 41.24 -2.50
CA GLU A 182 20.12 42.54 -2.28
C GLU A 182 18.76 42.68 -2.99
N GLY A 183 18.48 41.83 -4.00
CA GLY A 183 17.23 41.82 -4.77
C GLY A 183 16.15 40.90 -4.18
N ASP A 184 14.88 41.15 -4.53
CA ASP A 184 13.77 40.28 -4.14
C ASP A 184 13.53 39.20 -5.20
N PHE A 185 13.61 37.93 -4.79
CA PHE A 185 13.34 36.76 -5.63
C PHE A 185 11.96 36.14 -5.37
N LEU A 186 11.10 36.78 -4.55
CA LEU A 186 9.79 36.25 -4.16
C LEU A 186 8.86 35.98 -5.35
N SER A 187 8.91 36.82 -6.39
CA SER A 187 8.12 36.61 -7.62
C SER A 187 8.54 35.33 -8.33
N ALA A 188 9.85 35.09 -8.46
CA ALA A 188 10.41 33.85 -9.02
C ALA A 188 10.09 32.64 -8.12
N TYR A 189 10.14 32.82 -6.80
CA TYR A 189 9.80 31.79 -5.81
C TYR A 189 8.35 31.34 -5.92
N ARG A 190 7.43 32.30 -6.01
CA ARG A 190 6.01 32.03 -6.19
C ARG A 190 5.71 31.39 -7.54
N TYR A 191 6.28 31.92 -8.62
CA TYR A 191 6.07 31.39 -9.97
C TYR A 191 6.58 29.94 -10.09
N TYR A 192 7.74 29.65 -9.52
CA TYR A 192 8.30 28.30 -9.46
C TYR A 192 7.37 27.34 -8.71
N PHE A 193 6.85 27.76 -7.54
CA PHE A 193 5.87 26.98 -6.81
C PHE A 193 4.62 26.70 -7.66
N GLU A 194 4.01 27.73 -8.24
CA GLU A 194 2.75 27.59 -9.00
C GLU A 194 2.89 26.64 -10.20
N MET A 195 4.03 26.68 -10.89
CA MET A 195 4.25 25.90 -12.10
C MET A 195 4.70 24.45 -11.82
N ILE A 196 5.52 24.22 -10.80
CA ILE A 196 6.14 22.91 -10.53
C ILE A 196 5.46 22.20 -9.37
N MET A 197 5.30 22.90 -8.23
CA MET A 197 4.78 22.30 -7.00
C MET A 197 3.25 22.41 -6.88
N GLY A 198 2.63 23.34 -7.61
CA GLY A 198 1.20 23.62 -7.60
C GLY A 198 0.31 22.41 -7.94
N PRO A 199 0.69 21.53 -8.89
CA PRO A 199 -0.02 20.28 -9.12
C PRO A 199 0.05 19.28 -7.95
N PHE A 200 1.01 19.44 -7.03
CA PHE A 200 1.35 18.48 -5.98
C PHE A 200 1.20 19.06 -4.57
N LYS A 201 0.29 20.05 -4.39
CA LYS A 201 0.02 20.67 -3.07
C LYS A 201 -0.14 19.66 -1.90
N PRO A 202 -0.85 18.51 -2.03
CA PRO A 202 -0.92 17.52 -0.97
C PRO A 202 0.45 16.95 -0.57
N ASN A 203 1.31 16.66 -1.55
CA ASN A 203 2.67 16.17 -1.34
C ASN A 203 3.54 17.24 -0.69
N VAL A 204 3.34 18.52 -1.02
CA VAL A 204 4.04 19.64 -0.36
C VAL A 204 3.69 19.67 1.13
N ARG A 205 2.40 19.60 1.47
CA ARG A 205 1.96 19.55 2.88
C ARG A 205 2.51 18.34 3.63
N TYR A 206 2.53 17.18 2.98
CA TYR A 206 3.16 15.99 3.52
C TYR A 206 4.66 16.21 3.80
N ALA A 207 5.40 16.76 2.84
CA ALA A 207 6.82 17.05 3.02
C ALA A 207 7.08 18.09 4.13
N LEU A 208 6.27 19.14 4.22
CA LEU A 208 6.32 20.15 5.28
C LEU A 208 6.08 19.53 6.66
N GLU A 209 5.14 18.59 6.78
CA GLU A 209 4.86 17.86 8.01
C GLU A 209 6.05 16.96 8.40
N ARG A 210 6.69 16.30 7.44
CA ARG A 210 7.86 15.44 7.69
C ARG A 210 9.06 16.20 8.25
N ILE A 211 9.22 17.46 7.87
CA ILE A 211 10.38 18.28 8.27
C ILE A 211 10.10 19.21 9.45
N LYS A 212 8.86 19.24 9.97
CA LYS A 212 8.41 20.24 10.96
C LYS A 212 9.20 20.22 12.28
N ASP A 213 9.66 19.04 12.69
CA ASP A 213 10.35 18.83 13.97
C ASP A 213 11.88 18.79 13.79
N LEU A 214 12.38 18.99 12.57
CA LEU A 214 13.81 19.04 12.29
C LEU A 214 14.35 20.45 12.63
N PRO A 215 15.50 20.55 13.32
CA PRO A 215 16.08 21.84 13.70
C PRO A 215 16.80 22.51 12.51
N ILE A 216 16.11 22.76 11.40
CA ILE A 216 16.70 23.22 10.14
C ILE A 216 17.30 24.62 10.28
N ARG A 217 18.58 24.76 9.91
CA ARG A 217 19.30 26.04 9.86
C ARG A 217 19.55 26.53 8.44
N ILE A 218 19.62 25.63 7.47
CA ILE A 218 19.84 25.94 6.05
C ILE A 218 18.98 25.00 5.20
N ILE A 219 18.29 25.55 4.20
CA ILE A 219 17.67 24.80 3.10
C ILE A 219 18.49 25.05 1.84
N ALA A 220 19.00 23.98 1.25
CA ALA A 220 19.84 23.98 0.06
C ALA A 220 19.06 23.38 -1.14
N PRO A 221 18.35 24.21 -1.91
CA PRO A 221 17.61 23.76 -3.09
C PRO A 221 18.54 23.57 -4.30
N GLY A 222 18.06 22.86 -5.31
CA GLY A 222 18.70 22.61 -6.61
C GLY A 222 18.67 23.83 -7.53
N HIS A 223 17.78 24.79 -7.28
CA HIS A 223 17.69 26.03 -8.04
C HIS A 223 17.55 27.26 -7.14
N GLY A 224 18.18 28.35 -7.56
CA GLY A 224 18.05 29.66 -6.94
C GLY A 224 18.83 29.78 -5.64
N PRO A 225 18.43 30.72 -4.76
CA PRO A 225 19.17 31.00 -3.54
C PRO A 225 19.09 29.87 -2.51
N VAL A 226 20.21 29.60 -1.84
CA VAL A 226 20.26 28.86 -0.58
C VAL A 226 19.60 29.68 0.51
N LEU A 227 18.64 29.09 1.21
CA LEU A 227 17.90 29.76 2.28
C LEU A 227 18.62 29.49 3.60
N ARG A 228 19.21 30.52 4.21
CA ARG A 228 19.85 30.44 5.54
C ARG A 228 19.46 31.57 6.48
N SER A 229 18.57 32.45 6.04
CA SER A 229 17.93 33.50 6.83
C SER A 229 16.42 33.49 6.57
N ASN A 230 15.62 33.87 7.58
CA ASN A 230 14.16 33.94 7.52
C ASN A 230 13.50 32.64 7.03
N LEU A 231 13.99 31.47 7.44
CA LEU A 231 13.49 30.18 6.97
C LEU A 231 11.99 30.00 7.19
N ASP A 232 11.50 30.36 8.38
CA ASP A 232 10.08 30.24 8.72
C ASP A 232 9.20 31.00 7.74
N TYR A 233 9.65 32.18 7.28
CA TYR A 233 8.91 32.96 6.28
C TYR A 233 8.74 32.20 4.95
N TYR A 234 9.80 31.57 4.43
CA TYR A 234 9.72 30.83 3.17
C TYR A 234 8.94 29.51 3.32
N LEU A 235 9.12 28.81 4.44
CA LEU A 235 8.34 27.61 4.77
C LEU A 235 6.86 27.95 4.92
N ASP A 236 6.52 29.06 5.57
CA ASP A 236 5.15 29.55 5.72
C ASP A 236 4.52 29.96 4.39
N LEU A 237 5.30 30.48 3.44
CA LEU A 237 4.81 30.72 2.08
C LEU A 237 4.45 29.41 1.39
N TYR A 238 5.30 28.39 1.46
CA TYR A 238 4.99 27.06 0.93
C TYR A 238 3.78 26.43 1.64
N ARG A 239 3.65 26.56 2.96
CA ARG A 239 2.44 26.15 3.72
C ARG A 239 1.22 26.87 3.15
N LYS A 240 1.26 28.20 3.08
CA LYS A 240 0.15 29.01 2.60
C LYS A 240 -0.24 28.73 1.15
N TRP A 241 0.73 28.52 0.25
CA TRP A 241 0.44 28.26 -1.17
C TRP A 241 0.02 26.81 -1.42
N SER A 242 0.48 25.88 -0.56
CA SER A 242 0.05 24.49 -0.59
C SER A 242 -1.22 24.24 0.21
N ASP A 243 -1.63 25.16 1.07
CA ASP A 243 -2.93 25.10 1.72
C ASP A 243 -4.03 25.05 0.65
N ASP A 244 -5.08 24.35 1.01
CA ASP A 244 -6.20 24.15 0.12
C ASP A 244 -6.95 25.48 -0.03
N ASP A 245 -6.61 26.24 -1.07
CA ASP A 245 -7.38 27.42 -1.49
C ASP A 245 -8.79 27.06 -1.97
N ARG A 246 -9.17 25.76 -1.94
CA ARG A 246 -10.57 25.37 -2.01
C ARG A 246 -11.30 26.18 -0.94
N PRO A 247 -12.24 27.05 -1.33
CA PRO A 247 -13.06 27.76 -0.36
C PRO A 247 -13.58 26.74 0.65
N ALA A 248 -13.52 27.07 1.95
CA ALA A 248 -14.05 26.20 3.00
C ALA A 248 -15.38 25.61 2.52
N ARG A 249 -15.43 24.27 2.46
CA ARG A 249 -16.48 23.50 1.79
C ARG A 249 -17.83 24.13 2.11
N GLY A 250 -18.48 24.70 1.10
CA GLY A 250 -19.77 25.35 1.28
C GLY A 250 -20.80 24.36 1.82
N PRO A 251 -21.92 24.85 2.39
CA PRO A 251 -22.98 23.96 2.87
C PRO A 251 -23.57 23.07 1.76
N LEU A 252 -23.35 23.44 0.49
CA LEU A 252 -23.85 22.75 -0.70
C LEU A 252 -22.69 22.39 -1.65
N PRO A 253 -22.77 21.27 -2.38
CA PRO A 253 -21.85 20.98 -3.47
C PRO A 253 -21.97 22.02 -4.58
N ARG A 254 -20.83 22.43 -5.14
CA ARG A 254 -20.77 23.39 -6.24
C ARG A 254 -20.67 22.67 -7.60
N VAL A 255 -21.53 23.05 -8.53
CA VAL A 255 -21.57 22.53 -9.91
C VAL A 255 -21.37 23.68 -10.88
N VAL A 256 -20.36 23.58 -11.75
CA VAL A 256 -20.09 24.61 -12.76
C VAL A 256 -20.42 24.05 -14.14
N ILE A 257 -21.25 24.78 -14.88
CA ILE A 257 -21.81 24.37 -16.17
C ILE A 257 -21.45 25.44 -17.22
N PRO A 258 -20.23 25.40 -17.77
CA PRO A 258 -19.87 26.24 -18.90
C PRO A 258 -20.50 25.68 -20.18
N TYR A 259 -21.14 26.55 -20.95
CA TYR A 259 -21.72 26.19 -22.23
C TYR A 259 -21.51 27.27 -23.28
N VAL A 260 -21.69 26.90 -24.55
CA VAL A 260 -21.79 27.83 -25.67
C VAL A 260 -23.06 27.48 -26.45
N SER A 261 -23.79 28.48 -26.96
CA SER A 261 -25.03 28.23 -27.71
C SER A 261 -25.18 29.16 -28.90
N CYS A 262 -25.32 28.59 -30.11
CA CYS A 262 -25.50 29.41 -31.32
C CYS A 262 -26.95 29.92 -31.48
N TYR A 263 -27.93 29.12 -31.06
CA TYR A 263 -29.36 29.39 -31.27
C TYR A 263 -30.18 29.28 -29.96
N GLY A 264 -29.52 29.26 -28.81
CA GLY A 264 -30.15 29.11 -27.48
C GLY A 264 -30.65 27.70 -27.15
N TYR A 265 -30.33 26.68 -27.96
CA TYR A 265 -30.78 25.30 -27.69
C TYR A 265 -29.92 24.61 -26.63
N THR A 266 -28.59 24.62 -26.77
CA THR A 266 -27.68 24.16 -25.69
C THR A 266 -27.93 24.89 -24.37
N GLU A 267 -28.23 26.19 -24.39
CA GLU A 267 -28.64 26.94 -23.19
C GLU A 267 -29.92 26.37 -22.55
N GLN A 268 -30.98 26.15 -23.33
CA GLN A 268 -32.20 25.51 -22.85
C GLN A 268 -31.91 24.14 -22.21
N ILE A 269 -31.03 23.35 -22.82
CA ILE A 269 -30.63 22.04 -22.29
C ILE A 269 -29.90 22.19 -20.95
N ALA A 270 -29.01 23.18 -20.80
CA ALA A 270 -28.28 23.46 -19.56
C ALA A 270 -29.22 23.80 -18.40
N HIS A 271 -30.27 24.58 -18.66
CA HIS A 271 -31.30 24.89 -17.66
C HIS A 271 -32.09 23.65 -17.23
N GLU A 272 -32.49 22.79 -18.17
CA GLU A 272 -33.21 21.55 -17.84
C GLU A 272 -32.34 20.56 -17.06
N ILE A 273 -31.05 20.45 -17.41
CA ILE A 273 -30.07 19.67 -16.64
C ILE A 273 -29.97 20.23 -15.21
N SER A 274 -29.88 21.55 -15.05
CA SER A 274 -29.82 22.21 -13.74
C SER A 274 -31.06 21.91 -12.88
N ALA A 275 -32.25 21.90 -13.49
CA ALA A 275 -33.49 21.48 -12.82
C ALA A 275 -33.44 20.00 -12.39
N GLY A 276 -32.90 19.13 -13.25
CA GLY A 276 -32.68 17.72 -12.94
C GLY A 276 -31.74 17.47 -11.77
N ILE A 277 -30.64 18.23 -11.68
CA ILE A 277 -29.66 18.13 -10.57
C ILE A 277 -30.33 18.52 -9.24
N ARG A 278 -31.01 19.67 -9.21
CA ARG A 278 -31.69 20.19 -8.01
C ARG A 278 -32.78 19.26 -7.48
N ALA A 279 -33.32 18.38 -8.33
CA ALA A 279 -34.31 17.40 -7.92
C ALA A 279 -33.72 16.21 -7.12
N GLU A 280 -32.40 16.03 -7.10
CA GLU A 280 -31.72 14.90 -6.44
C GLU A 280 -30.83 15.36 -5.26
N ILE A 281 -30.23 16.55 -5.39
CA ILE A 281 -29.37 17.17 -4.39
C ILE A 281 -29.49 18.70 -4.42
N ASP A 282 -29.51 19.33 -3.26
CA ASP A 282 -29.39 20.78 -3.15
C ASP A 282 -27.94 21.17 -3.47
N ALA A 283 -27.74 22.01 -4.48
CA ALA A 283 -26.43 22.31 -5.05
C ALA A 283 -26.35 23.77 -5.50
N ASP A 284 -25.17 24.37 -5.32
CA ASP A 284 -24.83 25.67 -5.89
C ASP A 284 -24.43 25.48 -7.36
N ILE A 285 -25.32 25.85 -8.29
CA ILE A 285 -25.13 25.63 -9.72
C ILE A 285 -24.84 26.95 -10.42
N ALA A 286 -23.64 27.08 -10.99
CA ALA A 286 -23.23 28.22 -11.81
C ALA A 286 -23.30 27.85 -13.29
N LEU A 287 -24.09 28.61 -14.06
CA LEU A 287 -24.22 28.50 -15.51
C LEU A 287 -23.44 29.64 -16.17
N HIS A 288 -22.52 29.31 -17.08
CA HIS A 288 -21.68 30.30 -17.75
C HIS A 288 -21.79 30.17 -19.27
N ASP A 289 -22.31 31.21 -19.93
CA ASP A 289 -22.23 31.31 -21.39
C ASP A 289 -20.83 31.79 -21.79
N MET A 290 -20.02 30.88 -22.31
CA MET A 290 -18.63 31.11 -22.69
C MET A 290 -18.45 32.08 -23.88
N VAL A 291 -19.54 32.55 -24.50
CA VAL A 291 -19.49 33.68 -25.44
C VAL A 291 -19.28 35.01 -24.71
N THR A 292 -19.75 35.13 -23.47
CA THR A 292 -19.78 36.39 -22.71
C THR A 292 -19.05 36.32 -21.37
N ALA A 293 -18.86 35.13 -20.81
CA ALA A 293 -18.16 34.90 -19.55
C ALA A 293 -16.64 35.09 -19.70
N ASP A 294 -16.00 35.51 -18.60
CA ASP A 294 -14.55 35.57 -18.48
C ASP A 294 -13.97 34.15 -18.29
N ALA A 295 -13.13 33.71 -19.22
CA ALA A 295 -12.60 32.35 -19.24
C ALA A 295 -11.69 32.04 -18.04
N ASP A 296 -10.90 33.01 -17.58
CA ASP A 296 -9.98 32.84 -16.44
C ASP A 296 -10.78 32.72 -15.14
N GLN A 297 -11.84 33.51 -15.00
CA GLN A 297 -12.77 33.37 -13.87
C GLN A 297 -13.44 32.00 -13.86
N VAL A 298 -13.94 31.54 -15.00
CA VAL A 298 -14.60 30.22 -15.10
C VAL A 298 -13.60 29.10 -14.81
N ALA A 299 -12.35 29.20 -15.28
CA ALA A 299 -11.30 28.23 -14.96
C ALA A 299 -11.01 28.17 -13.45
N ALA A 300 -10.99 29.30 -12.75
CA ALA A 300 -10.86 29.34 -11.30
C ALA A 300 -12.06 28.69 -10.58
N GLU A 301 -13.29 28.92 -11.07
CA GLU A 301 -14.48 28.26 -10.54
C GLU A 301 -14.46 26.74 -10.79
N LEU A 302 -13.95 26.30 -11.94
CA LEU A 302 -13.74 24.88 -12.26
C LEU A 302 -12.74 24.24 -11.28
N ALA A 303 -11.68 24.94 -10.86
CA ALA A 303 -10.78 24.40 -9.85
C ALA A 303 -11.52 24.09 -8.53
N ALA A 304 -12.43 24.97 -8.12
CA ALA A 304 -13.18 24.89 -6.86
C ALA A 304 -14.41 23.98 -6.87
N ALA A 305 -14.98 23.61 -8.03
CA ALA A 305 -16.25 22.87 -8.06
C ALA A 305 -16.12 21.36 -7.80
N ASP A 306 -17.23 20.76 -7.38
CA ASP A 306 -17.36 19.34 -7.03
C ASP A 306 -17.83 18.48 -8.22
N GLY A 307 -18.42 19.14 -9.22
CA GLY A 307 -18.70 18.52 -10.51
C GLY A 307 -18.87 19.55 -11.63
N PHE A 308 -18.69 19.08 -12.86
CA PHE A 308 -18.75 19.94 -14.06
C PHE A 308 -19.59 19.33 -15.18
N LEU A 309 -20.26 20.18 -15.94
CA LEU A 309 -20.99 19.78 -17.14
C LEU A 309 -20.64 20.73 -18.28
N PHE A 310 -20.03 20.22 -19.34
CA PHE A 310 -19.61 21.04 -20.48
C PHE A 310 -20.65 20.97 -21.61
N GLY A 311 -21.16 22.13 -22.03
CA GLY A 311 -22.21 22.26 -23.05
C GLY A 311 -21.69 22.80 -24.37
N SER A 312 -21.81 22.06 -25.48
CA SER A 312 -21.41 22.59 -26.79
C SER A 312 -22.26 22.04 -27.94
N PRO A 313 -22.73 22.87 -28.88
CA PRO A 313 -23.35 22.38 -30.08
C PRO A 313 -22.30 21.74 -30.99
N THR A 314 -22.75 21.03 -32.02
CA THR A 314 -21.85 20.56 -33.08
C THR A 314 -21.84 21.52 -34.26
N ILE A 315 -20.66 22.09 -34.56
CA ILE A 315 -20.40 22.90 -35.75
C ILE A 315 -19.17 22.32 -36.45
N ASN A 316 -19.28 22.07 -37.76
CA ASN A 316 -18.22 21.47 -38.58
C ASN A 316 -17.65 20.14 -38.03
N GLY A 317 -18.49 19.36 -37.33
CA GLY A 317 -18.10 18.07 -36.76
C GLY A 317 -17.32 18.14 -35.45
N ASP A 318 -17.28 19.30 -34.78
CA ASP A 318 -16.53 19.49 -33.54
C ASP A 318 -17.36 20.20 -32.46
N ALA A 319 -16.87 20.16 -31.23
CA ALA A 319 -17.25 21.08 -30.17
C ALA A 319 -16.63 22.47 -30.44
N LEU A 320 -17.26 23.52 -29.92
CA LEU A 320 -16.77 24.88 -30.14
C LEU A 320 -15.62 25.26 -29.19
N PRO A 321 -14.62 26.04 -29.68
CA PRO A 321 -13.42 26.39 -28.93
C PRO A 321 -13.63 26.95 -27.52
N PRO A 322 -14.58 27.86 -27.25
CA PRO A 322 -14.73 28.46 -25.92
C PRO A 322 -14.94 27.45 -24.78
N VAL A 323 -15.52 26.29 -25.09
CA VAL A 323 -15.74 25.20 -24.13
C VAL A 323 -14.65 24.14 -24.26
N GLN A 324 -14.17 23.87 -25.47
CA GLN A 324 -13.09 22.92 -25.72
C GLN A 324 -11.79 23.34 -25.04
N ASP A 325 -11.42 24.61 -25.11
CA ASP A 325 -10.19 25.16 -24.52
C ASP A 325 -10.18 24.98 -23.00
N LEU A 326 -11.31 25.23 -22.33
CA LEU A 326 -11.47 24.97 -20.88
C LEU A 326 -11.24 23.49 -20.54
N VAL A 327 -11.83 22.57 -21.31
CA VAL A 327 -11.67 21.13 -21.07
C VAL A 327 -10.23 20.68 -21.32
N MET A 328 -9.51 21.30 -22.25
CA MET A 328 -8.11 20.99 -22.54
C MET A 328 -7.15 21.46 -21.44
N GLN A 329 -7.49 22.54 -20.73
CA GLN A 329 -6.72 23.07 -19.60
C GLN A 329 -6.86 22.23 -18.31
N LEU A 330 -7.84 21.32 -18.23
CA LEU A 330 -8.00 20.44 -17.08
C LEU A 330 -6.87 19.40 -16.99
N ASN A 331 -6.50 19.04 -15.76
CA ASN A 331 -5.42 18.11 -15.42
C ASN A 331 -5.96 16.91 -14.63
N GLY A 332 -5.67 15.69 -15.07
CA GLY A 332 -6.15 14.46 -14.41
C GLY A 332 -5.62 14.26 -12.99
N VAL A 333 -4.46 14.86 -12.66
CA VAL A 333 -3.88 14.85 -11.30
C VAL A 333 -4.69 15.74 -10.35
N LEU A 334 -5.09 16.92 -10.82
CA LEU A 334 -5.78 17.93 -10.01
C LEU A 334 -7.30 17.74 -9.94
N GLN A 335 -7.93 17.43 -11.09
CA GLN A 335 -9.38 17.36 -11.22
C GLN A 335 -9.92 15.93 -11.43
N GLY A 336 -9.05 14.93 -11.47
CA GLY A 336 -9.44 13.52 -11.59
C GLY A 336 -10.41 13.08 -10.50
N GLY A 337 -11.28 12.12 -10.82
CA GLY A 337 -12.25 11.56 -9.87
C GLY A 337 -13.48 12.44 -9.54
N LYS A 338 -13.54 13.69 -10.01
CA LYS A 338 -14.73 14.56 -9.92
C LYS A 338 -15.87 14.05 -10.84
N VAL A 339 -17.11 14.38 -10.48
CA VAL A 339 -18.28 14.00 -11.30
C VAL A 339 -18.37 14.92 -12.50
N ALA A 340 -18.46 14.36 -13.71
CA ALA A 340 -18.41 15.14 -14.94
C ALA A 340 -19.41 14.67 -15.99
N GLY A 341 -19.72 15.54 -16.95
CA GLY A 341 -20.48 15.15 -18.13
C GLY A 341 -20.39 16.18 -19.25
N ALA A 342 -20.92 15.79 -20.42
CA ALA A 342 -20.99 16.65 -21.58
C ALA A 342 -22.39 16.58 -22.21
N PHE A 343 -22.82 17.70 -22.78
CA PHE A 343 -24.11 17.81 -23.43
C PHE A 343 -24.09 18.82 -24.59
N GLY A 344 -25.12 18.80 -25.42
CA GLY A 344 -25.33 19.85 -26.41
C GLY A 344 -26.33 19.50 -27.51
N ASP A 345 -26.62 20.50 -28.32
CA ASP A 345 -27.50 20.36 -29.47
C ASP A 345 -26.76 20.11 -30.79
N TYR A 346 -27.45 19.54 -31.79
CA TYR A 346 -26.86 19.31 -33.11
C TYR A 346 -27.89 19.32 -34.23
N GLY A 347 -27.44 19.58 -35.46
CA GLY A 347 -28.27 19.51 -36.66
C GLY A 347 -28.36 18.10 -37.25
N TRP A 348 -27.24 17.57 -37.76
CA TRP A 348 -27.20 16.27 -38.47
C TRP A 348 -26.14 15.29 -37.96
N SER A 349 -24.95 15.73 -37.55
CA SER A 349 -23.80 14.85 -37.26
C SER A 349 -23.55 14.58 -35.76
N GLY A 350 -23.49 15.61 -34.92
CA GLY A 350 -23.62 15.50 -33.44
C GLY A 350 -22.38 15.01 -32.67
N GLU A 351 -21.17 15.26 -33.15
CA GLU A 351 -19.91 14.81 -32.56
C GLU A 351 -19.51 15.58 -31.30
N GLY A 352 -19.75 16.89 -31.25
CA GLY A 352 -19.18 17.80 -30.25
C GLY A 352 -19.33 17.34 -28.80
N PRO A 353 -20.56 17.06 -28.31
CA PRO A 353 -20.75 16.58 -26.93
C PRO A 353 -20.00 15.28 -26.61
N GLN A 354 -19.87 14.37 -27.58
CA GLN A 354 -19.16 13.12 -27.35
C GLN A 354 -17.65 13.34 -27.30
N MET A 355 -17.09 14.25 -28.11
CA MET A 355 -15.66 14.58 -28.08
C MET A 355 -15.24 15.16 -26.72
N LEU A 356 -16.06 16.06 -26.16
CA LEU A 356 -15.84 16.57 -24.81
C LEU A 356 -15.89 15.44 -23.77
N MET A 357 -16.85 14.52 -23.89
CA MET A 357 -16.96 13.37 -23.00
C MET A 357 -15.72 12.47 -23.03
N GLU A 358 -15.18 12.17 -24.20
CA GLU A 358 -13.98 11.34 -24.33
C GLU A 358 -12.76 11.99 -23.66
N ARG A 359 -12.62 13.32 -23.76
CA ARG A 359 -11.56 14.02 -23.02
C ARG A 359 -11.76 13.95 -21.49
N LEU A 360 -12.99 14.11 -20.99
CA LEU A 360 -13.29 13.97 -19.56
C LEU A 360 -12.97 12.56 -19.04
N LYS A 361 -13.17 11.51 -19.86
CA LYS A 361 -12.75 10.14 -19.53
C LYS A 361 -11.24 9.98 -19.46
N LEU A 362 -10.51 10.57 -20.41
CA LEU A 362 -9.03 10.55 -20.39
C LEU A 362 -8.47 11.24 -19.14
N LEU A 363 -9.17 12.25 -18.61
CA LEU A 363 -8.86 12.91 -17.35
C LEU A 363 -9.30 12.13 -16.11
N ARG A 364 -9.77 10.88 -16.30
CA ARG A 364 -10.14 9.94 -15.23
C ARG A 364 -11.26 10.47 -14.33
N MET A 365 -12.22 11.20 -14.91
CA MET A 365 -13.40 11.71 -14.21
C MET A 365 -14.50 10.65 -14.09
N LYS A 366 -15.40 10.83 -13.11
CA LYS A 366 -16.60 10.00 -12.93
C LYS A 366 -17.70 10.50 -13.86
N THR A 367 -17.66 10.08 -15.12
CA THR A 367 -18.50 10.61 -16.20
C THR A 367 -19.93 10.07 -16.19
N ILE A 368 -20.89 10.89 -16.64
CA ILE A 368 -22.30 10.49 -16.85
C ILE A 368 -22.51 10.11 -18.32
N GLU A 369 -22.58 8.80 -18.60
CA GLU A 369 -22.63 8.30 -19.96
C GLU A 369 -24.04 7.90 -20.46
N PRO A 370 -24.27 7.93 -21.79
CA PRO A 370 -23.46 8.61 -22.81
C PRO A 370 -23.64 10.15 -22.72
N ALA A 371 -22.83 10.93 -23.45
CA ALA A 371 -23.03 12.37 -23.57
C ALA A 371 -24.45 12.70 -24.07
N LEU A 372 -25.09 13.73 -23.51
CA LEU A 372 -26.44 14.11 -23.91
C LEU A 372 -26.41 14.87 -25.23
N ARG A 373 -27.00 14.29 -26.27
CA ARG A 373 -27.10 14.89 -27.60
C ARG A 373 -28.55 15.10 -27.98
N ILE A 374 -28.92 16.34 -28.27
CA ILE A 374 -30.29 16.70 -28.64
C ILE A 374 -30.33 17.27 -30.06
N LYS A 375 -31.09 16.64 -30.94
CA LYS A 375 -31.22 17.10 -32.33
C LYS A 375 -32.13 18.32 -32.41
N PHE A 376 -31.61 19.45 -32.89
CA PHE A 376 -32.29 20.75 -32.98
C PHE A 376 -32.96 21.19 -31.66
N ARG A 377 -33.98 22.04 -31.75
CA ARG A 377 -34.71 22.58 -30.60
C ARG A 377 -35.28 21.46 -29.71
N PRO A 378 -35.11 21.55 -28.38
CA PRO A 378 -35.73 20.61 -27.45
C PRO A 378 -37.26 20.82 -27.37
N ASN A 379 -38.03 19.76 -27.60
CA ASN A 379 -39.45 19.66 -27.25
C ASN A 379 -39.59 19.13 -25.80
N GLU A 380 -40.81 18.99 -25.29
CA GLU A 380 -41.05 18.53 -23.90
C GLU A 380 -40.41 17.17 -23.59
N GLU A 381 -40.41 16.23 -24.55
CA GLU A 381 -39.74 14.94 -24.40
C GLU A 381 -38.21 15.09 -24.26
N LYS A 382 -37.59 15.93 -25.10
CA LYS A 382 -36.15 16.20 -25.05
C LYS A 382 -35.76 17.01 -23.82
N LYS A 383 -36.61 17.91 -23.33
CA LYS A 383 -36.43 18.60 -22.05
C LYS A 383 -36.44 17.61 -20.90
N LEU A 384 -37.39 16.67 -20.89
CA LEU A 384 -37.42 15.59 -19.90
C LEU A 384 -36.16 14.71 -19.96
N ALA A 385 -35.64 14.43 -21.16
CA ALA A 385 -34.38 13.73 -21.31
C ALA A 385 -33.19 14.50 -20.70
N ALA A 386 -33.14 15.83 -20.86
CA ALA A 386 -32.16 16.69 -20.23
C ALA A 386 -32.29 16.72 -18.70
N GLN A 387 -33.52 16.80 -18.17
CA GLN A 387 -33.79 16.67 -16.74
C GLN A 387 -33.33 15.31 -16.20
N ASN A 388 -33.63 14.22 -16.90
CA ASN A 388 -33.19 12.87 -16.49
C ASN A 388 -31.67 12.74 -16.51
N TYR A 389 -31.00 13.36 -17.49
CA TYR A 389 -29.55 13.44 -17.51
C TYR A 389 -29.00 14.18 -16.28
N GLY A 390 -29.59 15.34 -15.95
CA GLY A 390 -29.29 16.09 -14.73
C GLY A 390 -29.55 15.30 -13.45
N ARG A 391 -30.61 14.49 -13.39
CA ARG A 391 -30.88 13.60 -12.25
C ARG A 391 -29.80 12.54 -12.06
N ARG A 392 -29.35 11.91 -13.15
CA ARG A 392 -28.24 10.93 -13.06
C ARG A 392 -26.96 11.58 -12.55
N PHE A 393 -26.66 12.78 -13.04
CA PHE A 393 -25.54 13.58 -12.53
C PHE A 393 -25.71 13.91 -11.04
N GLY A 394 -26.88 14.42 -10.63
CA GLY A 394 -27.18 14.78 -9.25
C GLY A 394 -27.08 13.59 -8.28
N ARG A 395 -27.57 12.41 -8.65
CA ARG A 395 -27.40 11.18 -7.84
C ARG A 395 -25.94 10.81 -7.68
N LYS A 396 -25.17 10.83 -8.77
CA LYS A 396 -23.75 10.51 -8.73
C LYS A 396 -22.98 11.52 -7.87
N LEU A 397 -23.28 12.82 -8.04
CA LEU A 397 -22.73 13.89 -7.20
C LEU A 397 -23.07 13.67 -5.72
N LYS A 398 -24.31 13.30 -5.40
CA LYS A 398 -24.74 13.00 -4.02
C LYS A 398 -23.98 11.83 -3.41
N GLU A 399 -23.83 10.73 -4.14
CA GLU A 399 -23.05 9.57 -3.70
C GLU A 399 -21.61 9.97 -3.37
N GLU A 400 -20.96 10.70 -4.27
CA GLU A 400 -19.57 11.13 -4.08
C GLU A 400 -19.44 12.19 -2.98
N TRP A 401 -20.38 13.14 -2.89
CA TRP A 401 -20.42 14.19 -1.87
C TRP A 401 -20.54 13.62 -0.45
N GLN A 402 -21.33 12.56 -0.29
CA GLN A 402 -21.52 11.86 0.99
C GLN A 402 -20.28 11.05 1.42
N LYS A 403 -19.57 10.42 0.48
CA LYS A 403 -18.33 9.67 0.78
C LYS A 403 -17.22 10.53 1.37
N ILE A 404 -17.14 11.79 0.94
CA ILE A 404 -16.13 12.75 1.41
C ILE A 404 -16.34 13.10 2.90
N GLY A 405 -17.52 12.83 3.49
CA GLY A 405 -17.78 13.00 4.93
C GLY A 405 -17.42 11.78 5.79
N THR A 406 -17.15 10.62 5.17
CA THR A 406 -16.83 9.36 5.87
C THR A 406 -15.34 9.00 5.83
N THR A 407 -14.55 9.70 5.00
CA THR A 407 -13.09 9.66 5.03
C THR A 407 -12.60 10.95 5.65
N ALA A 408 -12.16 10.90 6.91
CA ALA A 408 -11.73 12.08 7.67
C ALA A 408 -10.44 12.75 7.14
N SER A 409 -10.10 12.60 5.85
CA SER A 409 -8.95 13.27 5.25
C SER A 409 -9.10 13.64 3.78
N GLY A 410 -10.17 13.27 3.06
CA GLY A 410 -10.27 13.58 1.61
C GLY A 410 -9.18 12.92 0.75
N ARG A 411 -8.52 11.90 1.29
CA ARG A 411 -7.43 11.14 0.66
C ARG A 411 -7.95 9.77 0.25
N THR A 412 -7.71 9.39 -1.00
CA THR A 412 -7.94 8.02 -1.49
C THR A 412 -6.65 7.25 -1.28
N PHE A 413 -6.74 6.03 -0.75
CA PHE A 413 -5.57 5.18 -0.60
C PHE A 413 -5.75 3.91 -1.42
N TRP A 414 -4.65 3.27 -1.79
CA TRP A 414 -4.60 2.08 -2.62
C TRP A 414 -3.65 1.10 -1.96
N LYS A 415 -4.15 -0.09 -1.59
CA LYS A 415 -3.33 -1.15 -1.04
C LYS A 415 -2.92 -2.10 -2.15
N CYS A 416 -1.63 -2.34 -2.30
CA CYS A 416 -1.12 -3.40 -3.15
C CYS A 416 -1.51 -4.75 -2.54
N VAL A 417 -2.29 -5.56 -3.24
CA VAL A 417 -2.71 -6.89 -2.76
C VAL A 417 -1.58 -7.92 -2.79
N VAL A 418 -0.45 -7.57 -3.42
CA VAL A 418 0.73 -8.45 -3.51
C VAL A 418 1.66 -8.25 -2.31
N CYS A 419 2.03 -7.00 -1.99
CA CYS A 419 2.95 -6.71 -0.87
C CYS A 419 2.31 -6.05 0.34
N GLY A 420 1.07 -5.59 0.24
CA GLY A 420 0.34 -4.95 1.35
C GLY A 420 0.62 -3.45 1.51
N GLU A 421 1.54 -2.87 0.74
CA GLU A 421 1.89 -1.45 0.81
C GLU A 421 0.71 -0.54 0.44
N ILE A 422 0.54 0.56 1.16
CA ILE A 422 -0.58 1.50 0.99
C ILE A 422 -0.05 2.80 0.37
N PHE A 423 -0.63 3.18 -0.76
CA PHE A 423 -0.29 4.39 -1.49
C PHE A 423 -1.43 5.39 -1.38
N GLU A 424 -1.11 6.63 -1.03
CA GLU A 424 -2.07 7.72 -1.09
C GLU A 424 -2.10 8.29 -2.51
N GLY A 425 -3.28 8.45 -3.10
CA GLY A 425 -3.43 9.03 -4.43
C GLY A 425 -4.85 8.86 -4.96
N ALA A 426 -5.27 9.75 -5.86
CA ALA A 426 -6.58 9.64 -6.50
C ALA A 426 -6.76 8.32 -7.30
N LEU A 427 -5.64 7.68 -7.66
CA LEU A 427 -5.55 6.49 -8.50
C LEU A 427 -4.43 5.56 -7.99
N PRO A 428 -4.53 4.24 -8.24
CA PRO A 428 -3.48 3.33 -7.85
C PRO A 428 -2.21 3.59 -8.67
N PRO A 429 -1.02 3.28 -8.12
CA PRO A 429 0.20 3.25 -8.91
C PRO A 429 0.04 2.35 -10.16
N ASP A 430 0.58 2.77 -11.30
CA ASP A 430 0.59 1.96 -12.54
C ASP A 430 1.36 0.65 -12.33
N VAL A 431 2.38 0.69 -11.47
CA VAL A 431 3.15 -0.45 -10.96
C VAL A 431 3.46 -0.19 -9.49
N CYS A 432 3.36 -1.22 -8.65
CA CYS A 432 3.70 -1.16 -7.25
C CYS A 432 5.21 -0.93 -7.08
N PRO A 433 5.62 0.22 -6.54
CA PRO A 433 7.04 0.53 -6.39
C PRO A 433 7.76 -0.35 -5.35
N VAL A 434 7.00 -1.10 -4.52
CA VAL A 434 7.58 -2.06 -3.57
C VAL A 434 7.82 -3.42 -4.19
N CYS A 435 6.89 -3.94 -5.00
CA CYS A 435 6.96 -5.34 -5.46
C CYS A 435 6.81 -5.56 -6.97
N GLY A 436 6.70 -4.49 -7.77
CA GLY A 436 6.59 -4.56 -9.22
C GLY A 436 5.24 -5.08 -9.74
N ALA A 437 4.22 -5.20 -8.90
CA ALA A 437 2.89 -5.65 -9.34
C ALA A 437 2.17 -4.55 -10.14
N GLY A 438 1.53 -4.86 -11.26
CA GLY A 438 0.82 -3.85 -12.06
C GLY A 438 -0.37 -3.23 -11.33
N SER A 439 -0.92 -2.14 -11.88
CA SER A 439 -2.08 -1.42 -11.32
C SER A 439 -3.29 -2.30 -10.97
N GLU A 440 -3.45 -3.43 -11.67
CA GLU A 440 -4.48 -4.44 -11.40
C GLU A 440 -4.35 -5.10 -10.03
N ALA A 441 -3.17 -5.03 -9.42
CA ALA A 441 -2.88 -5.53 -8.09
C ALA A 441 -3.19 -4.52 -6.98
N PHE A 442 -3.88 -3.42 -7.27
CA PHE A 442 -4.27 -2.44 -6.26
C PHE A 442 -5.75 -2.46 -5.98
N VAL A 443 -6.09 -2.41 -4.70
CA VAL A 443 -7.46 -2.22 -4.23
C VAL A 443 -7.57 -0.91 -3.51
N GLU A 444 -8.66 -0.18 -3.73
CA GLU A 444 -8.95 1.03 -2.95
C GLU A 444 -8.98 0.63 -1.47
N PHE A 445 -8.14 1.29 -0.71
CA PHE A 445 -7.96 1.12 0.71
C PHE A 445 -8.49 2.37 1.38
N THR A 446 -9.39 2.19 2.34
CA THR A 446 -9.73 3.24 3.27
C THR A 446 -8.92 2.98 4.52
N PRO A 447 -7.92 3.81 4.85
CA PRO A 447 -7.27 3.70 6.14
C PRO A 447 -8.34 3.81 7.20
N GLU A 448 -8.26 2.95 8.20
CA GLU A 448 -9.08 3.09 9.37
C GLU A 448 -8.85 4.48 9.94
N VAL A 449 -9.86 5.33 9.85
CA VAL A 449 -9.89 6.57 10.60
C VAL A 449 -10.20 6.19 12.05
N VAL A 450 -9.15 6.15 12.85
CA VAL A 450 -9.27 5.95 14.29
C VAL A 450 -9.72 7.27 14.91
N ASN A 451 -11.03 7.43 15.11
CA ASN A 451 -11.63 8.62 15.74
C ASN A 451 -11.57 8.59 17.28
N PHE A 452 -11.14 7.47 17.86
CA PHE A 452 -11.04 7.28 19.30
C PHE A 452 -9.59 7.41 19.76
N GLN A 453 -9.35 8.25 20.77
CA GLN A 453 -8.10 8.27 21.51
C GLN A 453 -8.38 8.25 23.02
N SER A 454 -7.53 7.52 23.74
CA SER A 454 -7.49 7.48 25.19
C SER A 454 -6.06 7.79 25.64
N GLU A 455 -5.93 8.61 26.68
CA GLU A 455 -4.64 8.83 27.34
C GLU A 455 -4.58 8.17 28.73
N THR A 456 -5.52 7.27 29.03
CA THR A 456 -5.55 6.60 30.34
C THR A 456 -4.42 5.57 30.39
N PRO A 457 -3.44 5.70 31.31
CA PRO A 457 -2.43 4.65 31.48
C PRO A 457 -3.12 3.33 31.83
N LEU A 458 -2.78 2.28 31.11
CA LEU A 458 -3.28 0.93 31.35
C LEU A 458 -2.23 -0.08 30.93
N LYS A 459 -2.15 -1.20 31.65
CA LYS A 459 -1.30 -2.32 31.30
C LYS A 459 -2.07 -3.38 30.52
N LEU A 460 -1.77 -3.49 29.23
CA LEU A 460 -2.31 -4.48 28.32
C LEU A 460 -1.33 -5.64 28.17
N VAL A 461 -1.74 -6.83 28.60
CA VAL A 461 -0.97 -8.06 28.41
C VAL A 461 -1.61 -8.91 27.31
N ILE A 462 -0.79 -9.42 26.39
CA ILE A 462 -1.23 -10.25 25.27
C ILE A 462 -0.51 -11.60 25.34
N ILE A 463 -1.27 -12.68 25.32
CA ILE A 463 -0.75 -14.06 25.35
C ILE A 463 -0.74 -14.62 23.93
N GLY A 464 0.45 -14.94 23.42
CA GLY A 464 0.67 -15.41 22.05
C GLY A 464 1.32 -14.34 21.16
N SER A 465 1.91 -14.77 20.05
CA SER A 465 2.74 -13.94 19.16
C SER A 465 2.37 -14.06 17.68
N GLY A 466 1.18 -14.59 17.37
CA GLY A 466 0.68 -14.65 16.00
C GLY A 466 0.13 -13.31 15.50
N ALA A 467 -0.42 -13.29 14.28
CA ALA A 467 -1.03 -12.11 13.67
C ALA A 467 -2.03 -11.40 14.62
N ALA A 468 -2.94 -12.16 15.24
CA ALA A 468 -3.93 -11.60 16.16
C ALA A 468 -3.30 -10.79 17.32
N ALA A 469 -2.15 -11.22 17.84
CA ALA A 469 -1.46 -10.55 18.94
C ALA A 469 -0.81 -9.23 18.48
N VAL A 470 -0.08 -9.27 17.36
CA VAL A 470 0.60 -8.10 16.79
C VAL A 470 -0.41 -7.02 16.39
N PHE A 471 -1.44 -7.39 15.65
CA PHE A 471 -2.46 -6.43 15.21
C PHE A 471 -3.33 -5.92 16.36
N ALA A 472 -3.49 -6.69 17.45
CA ALA A 472 -4.09 -6.17 18.68
C ALA A 472 -3.20 -5.12 19.36
N ALA A 473 -1.90 -5.36 19.47
CA ALA A 473 -0.96 -4.40 20.04
C ALA A 473 -0.90 -3.10 19.23
N GLU A 474 -0.84 -3.18 17.90
CA GLU A 474 -0.91 -2.01 17.03
C GLU A 474 -2.21 -1.23 17.19
N ALA A 475 -3.35 -1.92 17.16
CA ALA A 475 -4.65 -1.28 17.28
C ALA A 475 -4.82 -0.59 18.63
N ALA A 476 -4.30 -1.20 19.70
CA ALA A 476 -4.24 -0.61 21.04
C ALA A 476 -3.31 0.62 21.08
N ARG A 477 -2.09 0.52 20.54
CA ARG A 477 -1.12 1.63 20.52
C ARG A 477 -1.63 2.84 19.74
N LYS A 478 -2.27 2.63 18.58
CA LYS A 478 -2.88 3.69 17.74
C LYS A 478 -3.97 4.48 18.49
N ARG A 479 -4.65 3.83 19.43
CA ARG A 479 -5.76 4.42 20.22
C ARG A 479 -5.33 4.92 21.59
N ASN A 480 -4.26 4.37 22.15
CA ASN A 480 -3.75 4.77 23.46
C ASN A 480 -2.22 4.84 23.47
N PRO A 481 -1.64 6.03 23.25
CA PRO A 481 -0.19 6.24 23.31
C PRO A 481 0.42 5.98 24.69
N LYS A 482 -0.37 6.01 25.78
CA LYS A 482 0.10 5.79 27.16
C LYS A 482 -0.11 4.37 27.67
N ALA A 483 -0.68 3.46 26.88
CA ALA A 483 -0.80 2.05 27.26
C ALA A 483 0.59 1.41 27.38
N GLU A 484 0.81 0.62 28.43
CA GLU A 484 1.94 -0.30 28.52
C GLU A 484 1.53 -1.63 27.90
N ILE A 485 2.19 -2.04 26.80
CA ILE A 485 1.80 -3.23 26.04
C ILE A 485 2.90 -4.29 26.18
N GLU A 486 2.54 -5.47 26.68
CA GLU A 486 3.44 -6.61 26.87
C GLU A 486 2.91 -7.85 26.14
N ILE A 487 3.72 -8.45 25.28
CA ILE A 487 3.37 -9.65 24.51
C ILE A 487 4.22 -10.83 24.99
N HIS A 488 3.57 -11.92 25.42
CA HIS A 488 4.25 -13.15 25.85
C HIS A 488 4.16 -14.24 24.78
N SER A 489 5.31 -14.62 24.23
CA SER A 489 5.45 -15.69 23.25
C SER A 489 6.06 -16.93 23.90
N GLN A 490 5.54 -18.11 23.57
CA GLN A 490 6.18 -19.38 23.92
C GLN A 490 7.36 -19.73 22.98
N GLU A 491 7.46 -19.08 21.81
CA GLU A 491 8.51 -19.30 20.81
C GLU A 491 9.66 -18.30 21.01
N ASN A 492 10.90 -18.70 20.74
CA ASN A 492 12.11 -17.86 20.77
C ASN A 492 12.34 -17.05 19.48
N VAL A 493 11.27 -16.70 18.76
CA VAL A 493 11.36 -15.96 17.49
C VAL A 493 10.33 -14.84 17.48
N LEU A 494 10.67 -13.75 16.78
CA LEU A 494 9.72 -12.66 16.55
C LEU A 494 8.50 -13.15 15.75
N PRO A 495 7.35 -12.46 15.85
CA PRO A 495 6.16 -12.77 15.05
C PRO A 495 6.46 -12.82 13.55
N TYR A 496 5.95 -13.85 12.87
CA TYR A 496 6.24 -14.12 11.46
C TYR A 496 4.98 -14.47 10.66
N TYR A 497 5.08 -14.34 9.34
CA TYR A 497 4.03 -14.76 8.41
C TYR A 497 3.95 -16.29 8.39
N ARG A 498 3.04 -16.84 9.20
CA ARG A 498 2.84 -18.30 9.29
C ARG A 498 2.59 -19.00 7.95
N PRO A 499 1.88 -18.41 6.97
CA PRO A 499 1.75 -18.99 5.63
C PRO A 499 3.09 -19.17 4.88
N LEU A 500 4.19 -18.56 5.33
CA LEU A 500 5.51 -18.73 4.73
C LEU A 500 6.28 -19.94 5.29
N LEU A 501 5.80 -20.61 6.34
CA LEU A 501 6.50 -21.75 6.95
C LEU A 501 6.79 -22.87 5.94
N THR A 502 5.79 -23.25 5.13
CA THR A 502 5.90 -24.31 4.11
C THR A 502 6.90 -23.92 3.02
N LYS A 503 6.85 -22.67 2.55
CA LYS A 503 7.80 -22.14 1.55
C LYS A 503 9.22 -22.05 2.09
N SER A 504 9.37 -21.74 3.36
CA SER A 504 10.70 -21.58 3.95
C SER A 504 11.44 -22.91 4.03
N LEU A 505 10.75 -24.08 4.00
CA LEU A 505 11.37 -25.41 4.04
C LEU A 505 12.48 -25.59 3.02
N THR A 506 12.29 -25.09 1.80
CA THR A 506 13.18 -25.35 0.67
C THR A 506 13.78 -24.08 0.07
N ARG A 507 13.31 -22.91 0.51
CA ARG A 507 13.83 -21.60 0.11
C ARG A 507 14.27 -20.80 1.34
N ALA A 508 15.44 -20.18 1.26
CA ALA A 508 15.83 -19.14 2.20
C ALA A 508 14.92 -17.91 1.98
N ILE A 509 14.20 -17.51 3.03
CA ILE A 509 13.36 -16.31 3.03
C ILE A 509 14.09 -15.26 3.86
N PRO A 510 14.40 -14.07 3.30
CA PRO A 510 14.98 -12.97 4.06
C PRO A 510 14.12 -12.56 5.26
N ASP A 511 14.76 -12.08 6.33
CA ASP A 511 14.07 -11.70 7.57
C ASP A 511 12.99 -10.62 7.37
N ASN A 512 13.24 -9.67 6.47
CA ASN A 512 12.29 -8.61 6.10
C ASN A 512 11.06 -9.12 5.33
N GLU A 513 11.09 -10.36 4.82
CA GLU A 513 9.94 -11.04 4.21
C GLU A 513 9.29 -12.06 5.18
N PHE A 514 10.06 -12.63 6.10
CA PHE A 514 9.58 -13.68 7.01
C PHE A 514 8.84 -13.11 8.23
N TYR A 515 9.41 -12.10 8.88
CA TYR A 515 8.81 -11.50 10.08
C TYR A 515 7.69 -10.52 9.74
N LEU A 516 6.69 -10.42 10.63
CA LEU A 516 5.59 -9.46 10.50
C LEU A 516 6.10 -8.02 10.52
N HIS A 517 7.06 -7.74 11.40
CA HIS A 517 7.77 -6.47 11.51
C HIS A 517 9.23 -6.73 11.92
N PRO A 518 10.17 -5.85 11.53
CA PRO A 518 11.54 -5.89 12.05
C PRO A 518 11.58 -5.57 13.55
N ALA A 519 12.66 -5.96 14.24
CA ALA A 519 12.78 -5.80 15.69
C ALA A 519 12.60 -4.34 16.16
N HIS A 520 13.19 -3.37 15.46
CA HIS A 520 13.14 -1.95 15.81
C HIS A 520 11.71 -1.37 15.83
N PHE A 521 10.79 -1.92 15.05
CA PHE A 521 9.39 -1.49 15.05
C PHE A 521 8.75 -1.62 16.43
N TYR A 522 8.99 -2.73 17.14
CA TYR A 522 8.40 -2.95 18.46
C TYR A 522 8.97 -1.99 19.51
N GLU A 523 10.25 -1.64 19.38
CA GLU A 523 10.91 -0.64 20.24
C GLU A 523 10.32 0.76 20.01
N GLU A 524 10.19 1.18 18.75
CA GLU A 524 9.58 2.46 18.36
C GLU A 524 8.11 2.57 18.78
N GLN A 525 7.37 1.47 18.73
CA GLN A 525 5.98 1.41 19.19
C GLN A 525 5.85 1.21 20.71
N ASN A 526 6.96 1.16 21.46
CA ASN A 526 6.98 0.89 22.90
C ASN A 526 6.14 -0.35 23.27
N ILE A 527 6.34 -1.45 22.53
CA ILE A 527 5.72 -2.76 22.76
C ILE A 527 6.79 -3.68 23.34
N ARG A 528 6.61 -4.11 24.59
CA ARG A 528 7.54 -5.03 25.24
C ARG A 528 7.26 -6.46 24.76
N PHE A 529 8.24 -7.05 24.09
CA PHE A 529 8.13 -8.41 23.57
C PHE A 529 8.90 -9.40 24.45
N CYS A 530 8.21 -10.39 25.03
CA CYS A 530 8.78 -11.41 25.90
C CYS A 530 8.76 -12.77 25.19
N LEU A 531 9.91 -13.14 24.61
CA LEU A 531 10.16 -14.44 24.01
C LEU A 531 10.45 -15.50 25.09
N ASP A 532 10.30 -16.79 24.75
CA ASP A 532 10.48 -17.93 25.67
C ASP A 532 9.73 -17.76 27.01
N SER A 533 8.54 -17.16 26.94
CA SER A 533 7.70 -16.80 28.07
C SER A 533 6.35 -17.52 27.98
N PRO A 534 6.31 -18.87 28.09
CA PRO A 534 5.05 -19.60 28.05
C PRO A 534 4.18 -19.22 29.25
N VAL A 535 2.89 -18.99 29.00
CA VAL A 535 1.91 -18.65 30.04
C VAL A 535 1.20 -19.91 30.51
N SER A 536 1.36 -20.26 31.78
CA SER A 536 0.84 -21.49 32.37
C SER A 536 -0.47 -21.31 33.14
N ALA A 537 -0.77 -20.10 33.63
CA ALA A 537 -1.98 -19.82 34.40
C ALA A 537 -2.46 -18.37 34.22
N ILE A 538 -3.77 -18.16 34.39
CA ILE A 538 -4.42 -16.85 34.48
C ILE A 538 -5.22 -16.84 35.79
N ASP A 539 -4.92 -15.89 36.68
CA ASP A 539 -5.75 -15.58 37.84
C ASP A 539 -6.59 -14.34 37.54
N ARG A 540 -7.90 -14.54 37.40
CA ARG A 540 -8.86 -13.48 37.06
C ARG A 540 -9.20 -12.58 38.23
N GLN A 541 -9.14 -13.10 39.47
CA GLN A 541 -9.45 -12.30 40.65
C GLN A 541 -8.29 -11.37 40.98
N ALA A 542 -7.06 -11.87 40.90
CA ALA A 542 -5.85 -11.08 41.10
C ALA A 542 -5.45 -10.24 39.87
N LYS A 543 -6.06 -10.50 38.70
CA LYS A 543 -5.67 -9.94 37.39
C LYS A 543 -4.18 -10.15 37.08
N THR A 544 -3.73 -11.39 37.18
CA THR A 544 -2.35 -11.78 36.90
C THR A 544 -2.28 -12.99 35.98
N ILE A 545 -1.14 -13.12 35.30
CA ILE A 545 -0.75 -14.34 34.59
C ILE A 545 0.56 -14.89 35.16
N THR A 546 0.78 -16.20 35.03
CA THR A 546 2.07 -16.83 35.31
C THR A 546 2.80 -17.10 34.00
N ALA A 547 3.82 -16.30 33.68
CA ALA A 547 4.57 -16.34 32.43
C ALA A 547 6.06 -16.64 32.69
N GLY A 548 6.59 -17.73 32.14
CA GLY A 548 7.99 -18.13 32.36
C GLY A 548 8.35 -18.31 33.85
N GLY A 549 7.38 -18.71 34.68
CA GLY A 549 7.53 -18.83 36.14
C GLY A 549 7.35 -17.53 36.93
N ASN A 550 7.23 -16.38 36.27
CA ASN A 550 7.01 -15.09 36.92
C ASN A 550 5.53 -14.70 36.94
N THR A 551 5.12 -13.94 37.95
CA THR A 551 3.77 -13.36 38.02
C THR A 551 3.77 -11.99 37.36
N VAL A 552 2.89 -11.79 36.38
CA VAL A 552 2.73 -10.52 35.64
C VAL A 552 1.30 -10.02 35.81
N SER A 553 1.13 -8.80 36.33
CA SER A 553 -0.19 -8.14 36.43
C SER A 553 -0.64 -7.54 35.11
N TYR A 554 -1.96 -7.42 34.94
CA TYR A 554 -2.60 -6.74 33.81
C TYR A 554 -3.81 -5.92 34.26
N ASP A 555 -4.12 -4.85 33.54
CA ASP A 555 -5.43 -4.19 33.63
C ASP A 555 -6.41 -4.82 32.65
N LYS A 556 -5.90 -5.18 31.46
CA LYS A 556 -6.60 -5.85 30.37
C LYS A 556 -5.75 -6.97 29.80
N LEU A 557 -6.40 -8.08 29.43
CA LEU A 557 -5.74 -9.27 28.90
C LEU A 557 -6.32 -9.64 27.53
N ILE A 558 -5.46 -9.98 26.57
CA ILE A 558 -5.87 -10.57 25.28
C ILE A 558 -5.27 -11.97 25.16
N ILE A 559 -6.13 -12.98 25.00
CA ILE A 559 -5.72 -14.35 24.71
C ILE A 559 -5.68 -14.52 23.18
N ALA A 560 -4.48 -14.64 22.63
CA ALA A 560 -4.20 -14.82 21.20
C ALA A 560 -3.34 -16.07 20.96
N THR A 561 -3.62 -17.13 21.72
CA THR A 561 -2.85 -18.40 21.76
C THR A 561 -2.98 -19.23 20.49
N GLY A 562 -3.88 -18.86 19.57
CA GLY A 562 -4.07 -19.53 18.29
C GLY A 562 -4.54 -20.98 18.42
N ALA A 563 -4.00 -21.85 17.58
CA ALA A 563 -4.35 -23.26 17.50
C ALA A 563 -3.10 -24.12 17.22
N GLU A 564 -3.13 -25.35 17.69
CA GLU A 564 -2.12 -26.38 17.43
C GLU A 564 -2.54 -27.30 16.28
N CYS A 565 -1.58 -28.05 15.71
CA CYS A 565 -1.91 -29.11 14.76
C CYS A 565 -2.68 -30.22 15.49
N PHE A 566 -3.79 -30.67 14.91
CA PHE A 566 -4.47 -31.85 15.44
C PHE A 566 -3.67 -33.10 15.06
N ILE A 567 -3.08 -33.74 16.07
CA ILE A 567 -2.39 -35.03 15.91
C ILE A 567 -3.40 -36.15 16.15
N PRO A 568 -3.76 -36.96 15.12
CA PRO A 568 -4.64 -38.10 15.32
C PRO A 568 -3.98 -39.14 16.24
N PRO A 569 -4.76 -39.93 17.00
CA PRO A 569 -4.23 -40.94 17.93
C PRO A 569 -3.70 -42.16 17.18
N ILE A 570 -2.56 -42.00 16.50
CA ILE A 570 -1.86 -43.03 15.72
C ILE A 570 -0.70 -43.55 16.57
N LYS A 571 -0.56 -44.87 16.66
CA LYS A 571 0.60 -45.48 17.33
C LYS A 571 1.88 -45.09 16.58
N GLY A 572 2.90 -44.63 17.30
CA GLY A 572 4.17 -44.16 16.74
C GLY A 572 4.19 -42.69 16.31
N ALA A 573 3.12 -41.92 16.58
CA ALA A 573 3.07 -40.48 16.27
C ALA A 573 4.03 -39.61 17.10
N ASP A 574 4.63 -40.18 18.14
CA ASP A 574 5.63 -39.57 19.03
C ASP A 574 7.09 -39.82 18.60
N LEU A 575 7.32 -40.58 17.51
CA LEU A 575 8.65 -40.86 17.00
C LEU A 575 9.39 -39.57 16.55
N PRO A 576 10.74 -39.52 16.64
CA PRO A 576 11.53 -38.32 16.35
C PRO A 576 11.42 -37.81 14.91
N GLU A 577 11.05 -38.62 13.92
CA GLU A 577 10.85 -38.19 12.53
C GLU A 577 9.38 -37.87 12.19
N VAL A 578 8.50 -37.85 13.19
CA VAL A 578 7.13 -37.37 13.07
C VAL A 578 7.06 -35.89 13.43
N VAL A 579 6.67 -35.06 12.48
CA VAL A 579 6.64 -33.59 12.62
C VAL A 579 5.28 -33.05 12.21
N ALA A 580 4.71 -32.14 13.01
CA ALA A 580 3.57 -31.33 12.59
C ALA A 580 4.11 -29.98 12.08
N ILE A 581 3.64 -29.44 10.96
CA ILE A 581 4.11 -28.13 10.47
C ILE A 581 3.16 -27.04 10.96
N ARG A 582 3.49 -26.41 12.10
CA ARG A 582 2.71 -25.26 12.60
C ARG A 582 3.57 -24.10 13.10
N SER A 583 4.74 -24.36 13.67
CA SER A 583 5.65 -23.37 14.27
C SER A 583 6.96 -23.21 13.48
N ALA A 584 7.74 -22.16 13.76
CA ALA A 584 9.07 -22.00 13.17
C ALA A 584 10.02 -23.12 13.61
N GLY A 585 9.88 -23.59 14.85
CA GLY A 585 10.62 -24.73 15.39
C GLY A 585 10.37 -26.02 14.64
N ASP A 586 9.10 -26.29 14.26
CA ASP A 586 8.74 -27.47 13.46
C ASP A 586 9.44 -27.45 12.10
N THR A 587 9.42 -26.30 11.43
CA THR A 587 10.09 -26.11 10.14
C THR A 587 11.60 -26.25 10.27
N ALA A 588 12.21 -25.74 11.35
CA ALA A 588 13.64 -25.89 11.60
C ALA A 588 14.02 -27.37 11.82
N ARG A 589 13.23 -28.13 12.59
CA ARG A 589 13.41 -29.56 12.81
C ARG A 589 13.30 -30.35 11.50
N LEU A 590 12.28 -30.08 10.69
CA LEU A 590 12.10 -30.73 9.40
C LEU A 590 13.24 -30.40 8.43
N LYS A 591 13.69 -29.14 8.36
CA LYS A 591 14.86 -28.72 7.56
C LYS A 591 16.12 -29.51 7.92
N ALA A 592 16.39 -29.70 9.21
CA ALA A 592 17.54 -30.46 9.67
C ALA A 592 17.47 -31.92 9.18
N MET A 593 16.29 -32.55 9.23
CA MET A 593 16.10 -33.94 8.80
C MET A 593 16.29 -34.17 7.30
N ILE A 594 15.96 -33.16 6.48
CA ILE A 594 16.01 -33.26 5.01
C ILE A 594 17.31 -32.72 4.39
N ALA A 595 18.22 -32.15 5.19
CA ALA A 595 19.42 -31.48 4.70
C ALA A 595 20.43 -32.42 4.02
N GLU A 596 20.59 -33.64 4.54
CA GLU A 596 21.73 -34.51 4.18
C GLU A 596 21.45 -35.47 3.00
N ALA A 597 20.19 -35.85 2.79
CA ALA A 597 19.81 -36.83 1.78
C ALA A 597 18.37 -36.66 1.32
N LYS A 598 18.07 -37.16 0.11
CA LYS A 598 16.68 -37.34 -0.32
C LYS A 598 16.02 -38.37 0.59
N LYS A 599 14.76 -38.11 0.94
CA LYS A 599 13.96 -38.88 1.90
C LYS A 599 12.64 -39.27 1.25
N ARG A 600 12.06 -40.36 1.73
CA ARG A 600 10.69 -40.78 1.49
C ARG A 600 9.82 -40.17 2.57
N ILE A 601 8.94 -39.24 2.21
CA ILE A 601 8.16 -38.46 3.16
C ILE A 601 6.68 -38.75 2.95
N VAL A 602 5.99 -39.14 4.02
CA VAL A 602 4.54 -39.29 4.03
C VAL A 602 3.92 -38.04 4.65
N VAL A 603 2.98 -37.41 3.96
CA VAL A 603 2.18 -36.30 4.49
C VAL A 603 0.77 -36.80 4.77
N ILE A 604 0.35 -36.74 6.03
CA ILE A 604 -1.00 -37.09 6.47
C ILE A 604 -1.86 -35.81 6.44
N GLY A 605 -2.76 -35.73 5.46
CA GLY A 605 -3.68 -34.62 5.22
C GLY A 605 -3.45 -33.91 3.88
N GLY A 606 -4.46 -33.93 3.02
CA GLY A 606 -4.59 -33.25 1.73
C GLY A 606 -5.28 -31.88 1.82
N GLY A 607 -5.09 -31.18 2.94
CA GLY A 607 -5.47 -29.78 3.12
C GLY A 607 -4.44 -28.80 2.53
N LEU A 608 -4.69 -27.49 2.65
CA LEU A 608 -3.81 -26.43 2.11
C LEU A 608 -2.35 -26.61 2.54
N LEU A 609 -2.09 -26.61 3.84
CA LEU A 609 -0.72 -26.73 4.38
C LEU A 609 -0.03 -28.03 3.98
N GLY A 610 -0.75 -29.15 4.01
CA GLY A 610 -0.22 -30.46 3.64
C GLY A 610 0.19 -30.52 2.17
N LEU A 611 -0.65 -29.99 1.27
CA LEU A 611 -0.34 -29.93 -0.17
C LEU A 611 0.78 -28.94 -0.49
N GLU A 612 0.87 -27.79 0.20
CA GLU A 612 1.99 -26.85 0.02
C GLU A 612 3.31 -27.44 0.50
N ALA A 613 3.32 -28.09 1.67
CA ALA A 613 4.50 -28.78 2.17
C ALA A 613 4.94 -29.92 1.22
N ALA A 614 3.98 -30.73 0.75
CA ALA A 614 4.22 -31.78 -0.21
C ALA A 614 4.84 -31.24 -1.51
N SER A 615 4.29 -30.16 -2.06
CA SER A 615 4.84 -29.51 -3.25
C SER A 615 6.25 -28.97 -3.02
N ALA A 616 6.48 -28.24 -1.92
CA ALA A 616 7.78 -27.66 -1.63
C ALA A 616 8.86 -28.76 -1.51
N LEU A 617 8.58 -29.84 -0.80
CA LEU A 617 9.50 -30.96 -0.61
C LEU A 617 9.70 -31.78 -1.90
N LEU A 618 8.66 -31.91 -2.73
CA LEU A 618 8.77 -32.52 -4.05
C LEU A 618 9.69 -31.71 -4.96
N ASP A 619 9.58 -30.38 -4.95
CA ASP A 619 10.45 -29.47 -5.72
C ASP A 619 11.91 -29.56 -5.22
N ALA A 620 12.11 -29.81 -3.92
CA ALA A 620 13.43 -30.14 -3.36
C ALA A 620 13.91 -31.57 -3.67
N GLY A 621 13.14 -32.38 -4.42
CA GLY A 621 13.55 -33.69 -4.91
C GLY A 621 13.37 -34.85 -3.93
N HIS A 622 12.55 -34.69 -2.89
CA HIS A 622 12.15 -35.79 -2.00
C HIS A 622 11.05 -36.65 -2.66
N GLU A 623 10.95 -37.92 -2.24
CA GLU A 623 9.84 -38.79 -2.67
C GLU A 623 8.65 -38.57 -1.73
N ILE A 624 7.52 -38.12 -2.28
CA ILE A 624 6.37 -37.67 -1.49
C ILE A 624 5.16 -38.58 -1.71
N THR A 625 4.56 -39.04 -0.60
CA THR A 625 3.23 -39.66 -0.57
C THR A 625 2.29 -38.84 0.30
N VAL A 626 1.16 -38.37 -0.24
CA VAL A 626 0.09 -37.72 0.53
C VAL A 626 -1.03 -38.71 0.78
N ILE A 627 -1.48 -38.80 2.03
CA ILE A 627 -2.60 -39.64 2.46
C ILE A 627 -3.69 -38.72 3.00
N GLU A 628 -4.88 -38.75 2.39
CA GLU A 628 -6.05 -38.00 2.81
C GLU A 628 -7.18 -38.96 3.23
N ALA A 629 -7.76 -38.69 4.38
CA ALA A 629 -8.86 -39.48 4.95
C ALA A 629 -10.17 -39.28 4.19
N ALA A 630 -10.36 -38.09 3.61
CA ALA A 630 -11.51 -37.77 2.77
C ALA A 630 -11.37 -38.39 1.37
N PRO A 631 -12.49 -38.60 0.65
CA PRO A 631 -12.48 -39.04 -0.75
C PRO A 631 -11.96 -37.97 -1.73
N SER A 632 -11.67 -36.76 -1.25
CA SER A 632 -11.26 -35.60 -2.05
C SER A 632 -10.28 -34.72 -1.27
N ILE A 633 -9.30 -34.14 -1.96
CA ILE A 633 -8.44 -33.08 -1.41
C ILE A 633 -9.17 -31.75 -1.33
N LEU A 634 -8.73 -30.89 -0.39
CA LEU A 634 -9.27 -29.55 -0.17
C LEU A 634 -10.81 -29.50 -0.05
N PRO A 635 -11.45 -30.35 0.78
CA PRO A 635 -12.91 -30.47 0.83
C PRO A 635 -13.66 -29.21 1.28
N ARG A 636 -12.93 -28.18 1.75
CA ARG A 636 -13.48 -26.85 2.08
C ARG A 636 -13.28 -25.81 0.98
N GLN A 637 -12.36 -26.03 0.04
CA GLN A 637 -11.96 -25.07 -0.98
C GLN A 637 -12.28 -25.52 -2.41
N LEU A 638 -12.69 -26.78 -2.60
CA LEU A 638 -13.06 -27.34 -3.89
C LEU A 638 -14.36 -28.13 -3.77
N ASP A 639 -15.17 -28.06 -4.82
CA ASP A 639 -16.34 -28.92 -4.97
C ASP A 639 -15.95 -30.28 -5.57
N ALA A 640 -16.96 -31.13 -5.77
CA ALA A 640 -16.77 -32.48 -6.31
C ALA A 640 -16.18 -32.52 -7.73
N GLU A 641 -16.33 -31.45 -8.51
CA GLU A 641 -15.75 -31.34 -9.86
C GLU A 641 -14.35 -30.72 -9.84
N GLY A 642 -14.08 -29.80 -8.91
CA GLY A 642 -12.80 -29.10 -8.80
C GLY A 642 -11.68 -29.95 -8.21
N SER A 643 -11.98 -30.82 -7.23
CA SER A 643 -10.97 -31.69 -6.63
C SER A 643 -10.28 -32.61 -7.65
N PRO A 644 -10.99 -33.31 -8.55
CA PRO A 644 -10.38 -34.09 -9.64
C PRO A 644 -9.45 -33.30 -10.57
N VAL A 645 -9.74 -32.01 -10.82
CA VAL A 645 -8.87 -31.16 -11.67
C VAL A 645 -7.49 -31.01 -11.01
N LEU A 646 -7.45 -30.69 -9.72
CA LEU A 646 -6.19 -30.58 -8.98
C LEU A 646 -5.50 -31.94 -8.80
N GLN A 647 -6.27 -33.02 -8.61
CA GLN A 647 -5.70 -34.38 -8.58
C GLN A 647 -4.99 -34.75 -9.89
N ASN A 648 -5.52 -34.34 -11.05
CA ASN A 648 -4.86 -34.56 -12.34
C ASN A 648 -3.58 -33.75 -12.51
N ILE A 649 -3.53 -32.52 -11.97
CA ILE A 649 -2.30 -31.71 -11.91
C ILE A 649 -1.27 -32.41 -11.02
N ILE A 650 -1.69 -32.87 -9.84
CA ILE A 650 -0.87 -33.61 -8.90
C ILE A 650 -0.35 -34.92 -9.51
N ALA A 651 -1.16 -35.68 -10.25
CA ALA A 651 -0.75 -36.93 -10.86
C ALA A 651 0.34 -36.76 -11.94
N LYS A 652 0.43 -35.56 -12.55
CA LYS A 652 1.53 -35.20 -13.46
C LYS A 652 2.80 -34.83 -12.69
N ALA A 653 2.67 -34.30 -11.47
CA ALA A 653 3.78 -34.18 -10.54
C ALA A 653 4.14 -35.59 -10.02
N ARG A 654 5.41 -35.94 -9.85
CA ARG A 654 5.84 -37.31 -9.48
C ARG A 654 5.55 -37.64 -8.00
N MET A 655 4.34 -37.38 -7.55
CA MET A 655 3.87 -37.55 -6.17
C MET A 655 2.78 -38.62 -6.13
N ARG A 656 2.80 -39.45 -5.08
CA ARG A 656 1.74 -40.42 -4.83
C ARG A 656 0.64 -39.80 -3.97
N LEU A 657 -0.60 -39.85 -4.42
CA LEU A 657 -1.78 -39.40 -3.66
C LEU A 657 -2.68 -40.59 -3.35
N ILE A 658 -3.04 -40.78 -2.08
CA ILE A 658 -3.94 -41.83 -1.60
C ILE A 658 -5.11 -41.15 -0.89
N LEU A 659 -6.32 -41.35 -1.38
CA LEU A 659 -7.55 -40.78 -0.84
C LEU A 659 -8.38 -41.87 -0.15
N ASP A 660 -9.34 -41.44 0.68
CA ASP A 660 -10.26 -42.33 1.40
C ASP A 660 -9.51 -43.39 2.23
N GLU A 661 -8.38 -42.99 2.81
CA GLU A 661 -7.48 -43.88 3.53
C GLU A 661 -6.97 -43.25 4.82
N PHE A 662 -6.89 -44.06 5.87
CA PHE A 662 -6.40 -43.65 7.19
C PHE A 662 -5.09 -44.34 7.49
N VAL A 663 -4.18 -43.64 8.16
CA VAL A 663 -3.00 -44.27 8.77
C VAL A 663 -3.43 -44.95 10.07
N ASP A 664 -3.09 -46.23 10.20
CA ASP A 664 -3.37 -47.05 11.40
C ASP A 664 -2.22 -46.97 12.39
N GLU A 665 -0.99 -47.11 11.90
CA GLU A 665 0.24 -47.19 12.69
C GLU A 665 1.41 -46.59 11.92
N ILE A 666 2.30 -45.90 12.63
CA ILE A 666 3.63 -45.50 12.16
C ILE A 666 4.60 -46.49 12.80
N GLU A 667 5.22 -47.34 11.99
CA GLU A 667 6.07 -48.42 12.45
C GLU A 667 7.55 -47.99 12.53
N GLY A 668 8.17 -48.33 13.65
CA GLY A 668 9.55 -48.00 13.98
C GLY A 668 9.80 -48.23 15.48
N ASP A 669 10.97 -48.74 15.84
CA ASP A 669 11.36 -48.86 17.25
C ASP A 669 11.86 -47.50 17.78
N GLU A 670 12.99 -47.03 17.24
CA GLU A 670 13.57 -45.70 17.57
C GLU A 670 13.39 -44.67 16.45
N HIS A 671 13.26 -45.13 15.21
CA HIS A 671 13.17 -44.31 14.01
C HIS A 671 12.04 -44.79 13.11
N VAL A 672 11.40 -43.87 12.40
CA VAL A 672 10.36 -44.20 11.40
C VAL A 672 10.94 -45.08 10.28
N VAL A 673 10.27 -46.20 9.98
CA VAL A 673 10.64 -47.11 8.88
C VAL A 673 9.56 -47.15 7.80
N GLN A 674 8.29 -47.16 8.22
CA GLN A 674 7.13 -47.19 7.33
C GLN A 674 5.87 -46.74 8.05
N ILE A 675 4.80 -46.48 7.30
CA ILE A 675 3.45 -46.40 7.85
C ILE A 675 2.61 -47.59 7.36
N LYS A 676 1.63 -47.96 8.17
CA LYS A 676 0.59 -48.95 7.84
C LYS A 676 -0.75 -48.26 7.74
N THR A 677 -1.45 -48.44 6.63
CA THR A 677 -2.80 -47.91 6.45
C THR A 677 -3.86 -48.83 7.04
N LYS A 678 -5.07 -48.33 7.27
CA LYS A 678 -6.22 -49.12 7.77
C LYS A 678 -6.62 -50.24 6.81
N ARG A 679 -6.39 -50.07 5.50
CA ARG A 679 -6.58 -51.14 4.49
C ARG A 679 -5.42 -52.16 4.45
N GLY A 680 -4.43 -52.02 5.34
CA GLY A 680 -3.33 -52.96 5.50
C GLY A 680 -2.15 -52.73 4.55
N GLN A 681 -2.09 -51.59 3.86
CA GLN A 681 -0.95 -51.27 3.00
C GLN A 681 0.23 -50.76 3.85
N ALA A 682 1.41 -51.37 3.66
CA ALA A 682 2.67 -50.84 4.18
C ALA A 682 3.31 -49.88 3.17
N ILE A 683 3.65 -48.68 3.60
CA ILE A 683 4.29 -47.64 2.77
C ILE A 683 5.61 -47.24 3.44
N PRO A 684 6.76 -47.63 2.88
CA PRO A 684 8.07 -47.26 3.42
C PRO A 684 8.27 -45.74 3.42
N CYS A 685 8.74 -45.19 4.53
CA CYS A 685 9.03 -43.77 4.67
C CYS A 685 10.07 -43.52 5.75
N ASP A 686 10.78 -42.41 5.63
CA ASP A 686 11.81 -41.99 6.58
C ASP A 686 11.31 -40.85 7.49
N ILE A 687 10.27 -40.11 7.05
CA ILE A 687 9.70 -38.96 7.75
C ILE A 687 8.17 -38.97 7.57
N VAL A 688 7.44 -38.63 8.64
CA VAL A 688 5.98 -38.42 8.58
C VAL A 688 5.65 -36.99 8.96
N ILE A 689 4.92 -36.30 8.09
CA ILE A 689 4.40 -34.95 8.32
C ILE A 689 2.91 -35.05 8.64
N ILE A 690 2.49 -34.50 9.78
CA ILE A 690 1.07 -34.48 10.17
C ILE A 690 0.49 -33.09 9.88
N SER A 691 -0.52 -33.06 9.00
CA SER A 691 -1.31 -31.89 8.63
C SER A 691 -2.81 -32.24 8.61
N ALA A 692 -3.31 -32.84 9.69
CA ALA A 692 -4.67 -33.37 9.80
C ALA A 692 -5.71 -32.34 10.34
N GLY A 693 -5.46 -31.04 10.15
CA GLY A 693 -6.29 -29.95 10.67
C GLY A 693 -5.72 -29.33 11.96
N ILE A 694 -6.50 -28.42 12.56
CA ILE A 694 -6.09 -27.66 13.75
C ILE A 694 -7.03 -27.90 14.92
N ARG A 695 -6.50 -27.74 16.14
CA ARG A 695 -7.25 -27.71 17.39
C ARG A 695 -7.01 -26.38 18.09
N THR A 696 -8.07 -25.67 18.43
CA THR A 696 -7.98 -24.37 19.09
C THR A 696 -7.38 -24.48 20.50
N ASN A 697 -6.50 -23.56 20.87
CA ASN A 697 -5.85 -23.58 22.18
C ASN A 697 -6.76 -22.97 23.26
N THR A 698 -7.61 -23.80 23.87
CA THR A 698 -8.60 -23.37 24.89
C THR A 698 -8.23 -23.74 26.33
N ALA A 699 -7.19 -24.54 26.54
CA ALA A 699 -6.84 -25.09 27.85
C ALA A 699 -6.64 -24.01 28.93
N LEU A 700 -5.89 -22.95 28.60
CA LEU A 700 -5.61 -21.83 29.51
C LEU A 700 -6.89 -21.09 29.91
N ALA A 701 -7.73 -20.75 28.94
CA ALA A 701 -9.00 -20.06 29.16
C ALA A 701 -9.99 -20.91 29.98
N LYS A 702 -10.05 -22.22 29.69
CA LYS A 702 -10.89 -23.17 30.43
C LYS A 702 -10.43 -23.30 31.88
N ALA A 703 -9.13 -23.41 32.12
CA ALA A 703 -8.56 -23.44 33.47
C ALA A 703 -8.83 -22.14 34.24
N ALA A 704 -8.84 -20.99 33.55
CA ALA A 704 -9.24 -19.70 34.10
C ALA A 704 -10.78 -19.56 34.31
N GLY A 705 -11.58 -20.57 33.98
CA GLY A 705 -13.03 -20.52 34.14
C GLY A 705 -13.76 -19.59 33.15
N LEU A 706 -13.14 -19.30 31.99
CA LEU A 706 -13.83 -18.63 30.89
C LEU A 706 -14.73 -19.60 30.13
N ARG A 707 -15.78 -19.08 29.50
CA ARG A 707 -16.68 -19.90 28.68
C ARG A 707 -15.96 -20.35 27.40
N VAL A 708 -15.93 -21.66 27.18
CA VAL A 708 -15.31 -22.30 26.02
C VAL A 708 -16.27 -23.31 25.42
N ASP A 709 -16.22 -23.46 24.09
CA ASP A 709 -16.80 -24.57 23.35
C ASP A 709 -15.73 -25.10 22.37
N ARG A 710 -15.94 -24.98 21.05
CA ARG A 710 -14.92 -25.24 20.03
C ARG A 710 -13.77 -24.23 20.03
N GLY A 711 -13.92 -23.13 20.77
CA GLY A 711 -12.95 -22.07 21.00
C GLY A 711 -13.37 -21.24 22.22
N ILE A 712 -12.63 -20.19 22.56
CA ILE A 712 -13.00 -19.24 23.61
C ILE A 712 -14.18 -18.40 23.12
N LEU A 713 -15.32 -18.46 23.80
CA LEU A 713 -16.51 -17.74 23.34
C LEU A 713 -16.32 -16.23 23.49
N VAL A 714 -16.54 -15.49 22.40
CA VAL A 714 -16.39 -14.03 22.37
C VAL A 714 -17.62 -13.33 21.79
N SER A 715 -17.82 -12.07 22.20
CA SER A 715 -18.78 -11.13 21.61
C SER A 715 -18.27 -10.57 20.26
N ASP A 716 -19.06 -9.72 19.60
CA ASP A 716 -18.64 -8.98 18.41
C ASP A 716 -17.54 -7.95 18.73
N GLY A 717 -17.38 -7.54 19.99
CA GLY A 717 -16.25 -6.76 20.46
C GLY A 717 -15.00 -7.59 20.83
N MET A 718 -14.97 -8.90 20.53
CA MET A 718 -13.93 -9.86 20.91
C MET A 718 -13.75 -10.08 22.43
N GLN A 719 -14.69 -9.56 23.23
CA GLN A 719 -14.69 -9.70 24.69
C GLN A 719 -15.18 -11.11 25.09
N THR A 720 -14.50 -11.73 26.05
CA THR A 720 -14.86 -13.05 26.58
C THR A 720 -15.99 -12.96 27.62
N SER A 721 -16.24 -14.05 28.37
CA SER A 721 -17.13 -14.01 29.54
C SER A 721 -16.64 -13.13 30.70
N ASP A 722 -15.41 -12.64 30.63
CA ASP A 722 -14.83 -11.67 31.58
C ASP A 722 -14.65 -10.30 30.89
N PRO A 723 -15.08 -9.19 31.50
CA PRO A 723 -15.01 -7.87 30.87
C PRO A 723 -13.62 -7.28 30.73
N ASP A 724 -12.63 -7.85 31.40
CA ASP A 724 -11.24 -7.41 31.30
C ASP A 724 -10.39 -8.35 30.43
N ILE A 725 -11.01 -9.40 29.85
CA ILE A 725 -10.33 -10.39 29.03
C ILE A 725 -10.99 -10.50 27.65
N PHE A 726 -10.16 -10.38 26.62
CA PHE A 726 -10.52 -10.54 25.22
C PHE A 726 -9.85 -11.80 24.65
N ALA A 727 -10.38 -12.33 23.55
CA ALA A 727 -9.71 -13.39 22.80
C ALA A 727 -9.81 -13.13 21.30
N ALA A 728 -8.75 -13.45 20.57
CA ALA A 728 -8.67 -13.20 19.12
C ALA A 728 -7.84 -14.26 18.38
N GLY A 729 -8.09 -14.40 17.08
CA GLY A 729 -7.44 -15.38 16.22
C GLY A 729 -8.00 -16.79 16.40
N ASP A 730 -7.22 -17.79 16.03
CA ASP A 730 -7.70 -19.18 15.96
C ASP A 730 -8.16 -19.77 17.31
N CYS A 731 -7.84 -19.14 18.44
CA CYS A 731 -8.32 -19.56 19.76
C CYS A 731 -9.74 -19.07 20.06
N ALA A 732 -10.23 -18.05 19.38
CA ALA A 732 -11.51 -17.42 19.61
C ALA A 732 -12.64 -18.10 18.82
N SER A 733 -13.83 -18.14 19.41
CA SER A 733 -15.05 -18.60 18.77
C SER A 733 -16.11 -17.50 18.78
N PHE A 734 -16.42 -17.00 17.58
CA PHE A 734 -17.43 -15.98 17.34
C PHE A 734 -18.62 -16.57 16.59
N GLY A 735 -19.82 -16.43 17.15
CA GLY A 735 -21.03 -17.01 16.55
C GLY A 735 -20.98 -18.54 16.37
N GLY A 736 -20.25 -19.25 17.24
CA GLY A 736 -20.07 -20.71 17.18
C GLY A 736 -19.07 -21.19 16.13
N ARG A 737 -18.34 -20.28 15.48
CA ARG A 737 -17.37 -20.60 14.43
C ARG A 737 -15.94 -20.32 14.90
N THR A 738 -14.99 -21.07 14.34
CA THR A 738 -13.55 -20.92 14.51
C THR A 738 -12.93 -20.93 13.11
N GLU A 739 -12.31 -19.82 12.69
CA GLU A 739 -12.02 -19.61 11.27
C GLU A 739 -10.74 -20.33 10.81
N GLY A 740 -9.66 -20.32 11.60
CA GLY A 740 -8.41 -20.98 11.23
C GLY A 740 -7.69 -20.33 10.04
N LEU A 741 -7.94 -19.04 9.81
CA LEU A 741 -7.44 -18.28 8.66
C LEU A 741 -6.74 -16.99 9.10
N TRP A 742 -5.79 -16.57 8.29
CA TRP A 742 -4.93 -15.42 8.56
C TRP A 742 -5.70 -14.10 8.67
N GLU A 743 -6.52 -13.77 7.66
CA GLU A 743 -7.22 -12.49 7.62
C GLU A 743 -8.25 -12.32 8.77
N PRO A 744 -9.08 -13.33 9.09
CA PRO A 744 -9.91 -13.26 10.30
C PRO A 744 -9.09 -13.03 11.58
N ALA A 745 -7.90 -13.62 11.72
CA ALA A 745 -7.07 -13.41 12.89
C ALA A 745 -6.57 -11.97 13.01
N ILE A 746 -6.22 -11.32 11.89
CA ILE A 746 -5.87 -9.89 11.85
C ILE A 746 -7.04 -9.03 12.34
N GLU A 747 -8.21 -9.21 11.75
CA GLU A 747 -9.38 -8.36 12.01
C GLU A 747 -9.92 -8.54 13.44
N GLN A 748 -9.89 -9.78 13.95
CA GLN A 748 -10.20 -10.06 15.36
C GLN A 748 -9.16 -9.44 16.28
N GLY A 749 -7.87 -9.51 15.94
CA GLY A 749 -6.79 -8.86 16.69
C GLY A 749 -7.02 -7.36 16.82
N LYS A 750 -7.25 -6.67 15.69
CA LYS A 750 -7.56 -5.23 15.68
C LYS A 750 -8.76 -4.88 16.57
N THR A 751 -9.84 -5.67 16.45
CA THR A 751 -11.06 -5.48 17.25
C THR A 751 -10.79 -5.65 18.74
N ALA A 752 -10.07 -6.71 19.14
CA ALA A 752 -9.73 -6.97 20.53
C ALA A 752 -8.81 -5.88 21.11
N GLY A 753 -7.77 -5.48 20.38
CA GLY A 753 -6.84 -4.43 20.80
C GLY A 753 -7.51 -3.07 20.99
N ALA A 754 -8.36 -2.68 20.04
CA ALA A 754 -9.12 -1.43 20.12
C ALA A 754 -10.04 -1.38 21.34
N ASN A 755 -10.83 -2.43 21.54
CA ASN A 755 -11.81 -2.48 22.62
C ASN A 755 -11.15 -2.70 24.00
N ALA A 756 -9.98 -3.35 24.04
CA ALA A 756 -9.21 -3.47 25.28
C ALA A 756 -8.81 -2.09 25.82
N VAL A 757 -8.52 -1.12 24.96
CA VAL A 757 -8.15 0.25 25.37
C VAL A 757 -9.33 1.24 25.43
N GLY A 758 -10.56 0.74 25.32
CA GLY A 758 -11.79 1.51 25.58
C GLY A 758 -12.54 2.01 24.34
N ASP A 759 -12.12 1.65 23.13
CA ASP A 759 -12.93 1.89 21.93
C ASP A 759 -14.16 0.94 21.91
N ALA A 760 -15.06 1.14 20.94
CA ALA A 760 -16.29 0.38 20.81
C ALA A 760 -16.54 -0.10 19.37
N ILE A 761 -15.55 -0.77 18.78
CA ILE A 761 -15.65 -1.31 17.42
C ILE A 761 -16.18 -2.74 17.42
N ARG A 762 -16.82 -3.14 16.31
CA ARG A 762 -17.42 -4.46 16.15
C ARG A 762 -16.73 -5.24 15.04
N TYR A 763 -16.44 -6.50 15.33
CA TYR A 763 -15.97 -7.46 14.35
C TYR A 763 -17.11 -7.88 13.43
N HIS A 764 -16.89 -7.72 12.13
CA HIS A 764 -17.78 -8.19 11.08
C HIS A 764 -17.09 -9.32 10.31
N PRO A 765 -17.60 -10.57 10.41
CA PRO A 765 -17.06 -11.67 9.62
C PRO A 765 -17.13 -11.33 8.14
N LYS A 766 -16.00 -11.48 7.45
CA LYS A 766 -15.91 -11.37 5.99
C LYS A 766 -16.01 -12.76 5.35
N GLU A 767 -16.40 -12.81 4.08
CA GLU A 767 -16.35 -14.02 3.26
C GLU A 767 -14.94 -14.62 3.31
N LEU A 768 -14.82 -15.90 3.63
CA LEU A 768 -13.54 -16.57 3.80
C LEU A 768 -12.88 -16.76 2.44
N ALA A 769 -11.64 -16.33 2.30
CA ALA A 769 -10.83 -16.57 1.11
C ALA A 769 -9.57 -17.36 1.46
N ALA A 770 -9.19 -18.27 0.57
CA ALA A 770 -7.98 -19.07 0.69
C ALA A 770 -7.27 -19.16 -0.66
N THR A 771 -5.94 -19.17 -0.61
CA THR A 771 -5.07 -19.38 -1.77
C THR A 771 -4.21 -20.60 -1.54
N LEU A 772 -3.95 -21.36 -2.61
CA LEU A 772 -2.97 -22.44 -2.64
C LEU A 772 -2.00 -22.21 -3.79
N HIS A 773 -0.70 -22.24 -3.51
CA HIS A 773 0.35 -22.26 -4.53
C HIS A 773 1.12 -23.57 -4.43
N ALA A 774 0.79 -24.54 -5.28
CA ALA A 774 1.38 -25.88 -5.24
C ALA A 774 1.39 -26.53 -6.63
N PHE A 775 2.37 -27.37 -6.90
CA PHE A 775 2.49 -28.20 -8.12
C PHE A 775 2.45 -27.38 -9.42
N GLY A 776 3.08 -26.20 -9.43
CA GLY A 776 3.04 -25.29 -10.59
C GLY A 776 1.66 -24.66 -10.86
N SER A 777 0.71 -24.83 -9.94
CA SER A 777 -0.66 -24.31 -10.03
C SER A 777 -0.96 -23.28 -8.94
N LYS A 778 -1.93 -22.41 -9.23
CA LYS A 778 -2.53 -21.49 -8.28
C LYS A 778 -4.01 -21.78 -8.18
N LEU A 779 -4.52 -21.88 -6.97
CA LEU A 779 -5.94 -21.96 -6.68
C LEU A 779 -6.33 -20.80 -5.76
N PHE A 780 -7.43 -20.15 -6.09
CA PHE A 780 -8.14 -19.22 -5.22
C PHE A 780 -9.52 -19.77 -4.93
N SER A 781 -9.95 -19.76 -3.67
CA SER A 781 -11.28 -20.18 -3.23
C SER A 781 -11.87 -19.15 -2.29
N LEU A 782 -13.17 -18.93 -2.40
CA LEU A 782 -13.92 -17.89 -1.70
C LEU A 782 -15.30 -18.43 -1.30
N GLY A 783 -15.73 -18.12 -0.08
CA GLY A 783 -17.12 -18.24 0.37
C GLY A 783 -17.68 -19.67 0.37
N ASP A 784 -19.00 -19.78 0.20
CA ASP A 784 -19.72 -21.06 0.17
C ASP A 784 -19.77 -21.64 -1.26
N LEU A 785 -19.16 -22.83 -1.42
CA LEU A 785 -19.12 -23.57 -2.68
C LEU A 785 -20.33 -24.51 -2.86
N GLY A 786 -21.49 -24.11 -2.32
CA GLY A 786 -22.73 -24.88 -2.37
C GLY A 786 -22.79 -26.00 -1.33
N HIS A 787 -22.13 -25.82 -0.19
CA HIS A 787 -22.13 -26.77 0.92
C HIS A 787 -23.32 -26.57 1.87
N ASP A 788 -24.02 -25.43 1.83
CA ASP A 788 -25.26 -25.23 2.60
C ASP A 788 -26.43 -26.01 1.95
N PRO A 789 -26.89 -27.12 2.57
CA PRO A 789 -27.96 -27.94 2.00
C PRO A 789 -29.33 -27.24 2.06
N SER A 790 -29.45 -26.14 2.82
CA SER A 790 -30.69 -25.38 2.96
C SER A 790 -30.89 -24.30 1.89
N ALA A 791 -29.88 -24.08 1.04
CA ALA A 791 -29.85 -23.01 0.07
C ALA A 791 -29.87 -23.53 -1.38
N THR A 792 -30.50 -22.76 -2.26
CA THR A 792 -30.52 -23.02 -3.71
C THR A 792 -29.49 -22.14 -4.40
N TYR A 793 -28.58 -22.77 -5.14
CA TYR A 793 -27.48 -22.07 -5.81
C TYR A 793 -27.66 -22.08 -7.33
N ARG A 794 -27.44 -20.92 -7.96
CA ARG A 794 -27.15 -20.86 -9.39
C ARG A 794 -25.64 -21.00 -9.57
N GLN A 795 -25.22 -21.92 -10.44
CA GLN A 795 -23.81 -22.20 -10.70
C GLN A 795 -23.42 -21.69 -12.09
N ILE A 796 -22.26 -21.04 -12.19
CA ILE A 796 -21.65 -20.62 -13.45
C ILE A 796 -20.19 -21.09 -13.41
N GLY A 797 -19.76 -21.88 -14.38
CA GLY A 797 -18.39 -22.37 -14.44
C GLY A 797 -17.84 -22.44 -15.85
N SER A 798 -16.52 -22.48 -15.94
CA SER A 798 -15.75 -22.65 -17.17
C SER A 798 -14.61 -23.63 -16.92
N ARG A 799 -14.35 -24.50 -17.90
CA ARG A 799 -13.28 -25.49 -17.89
C ARG A 799 -12.52 -25.44 -19.21
N ASP A 800 -11.20 -25.30 -19.14
CA ASP A 800 -10.30 -25.42 -20.27
C ASP A 800 -9.28 -26.53 -19.97
N GLU A 801 -9.41 -27.66 -20.66
CA GLU A 801 -8.52 -28.81 -20.48
C GLU A 801 -7.11 -28.58 -21.05
N LEU A 802 -7.00 -27.77 -22.11
CA LEU A 802 -5.72 -27.42 -22.75
C LEU A 802 -4.88 -26.56 -21.82
N GLN A 803 -5.50 -25.55 -21.21
CA GLN A 803 -4.85 -24.64 -20.27
C GLN A 803 -4.86 -25.18 -18.83
N SER A 804 -5.47 -26.35 -18.57
CA SER A 804 -5.70 -26.90 -17.22
C SER A 804 -6.30 -25.88 -16.25
N THR A 805 -7.23 -25.04 -16.74
CA THR A 805 -7.94 -24.06 -15.93
C THR A 805 -9.36 -24.51 -15.63
N TYR A 806 -9.82 -24.22 -14.42
CA TYR A 806 -11.18 -24.51 -14.00
C TYR A 806 -11.66 -23.43 -13.04
N SER A 807 -12.84 -22.90 -13.30
CA SER A 807 -13.47 -21.89 -12.44
C SER A 807 -14.94 -22.19 -12.27
N LYS A 808 -15.46 -21.98 -11.06
CA LYS A 808 -16.87 -22.16 -10.76
C LYS A 808 -17.30 -21.16 -9.69
N PHE A 809 -18.44 -20.53 -9.91
CA PHE A 809 -19.02 -19.50 -9.07
C PHE A 809 -20.46 -19.89 -8.69
N TYR A 810 -20.79 -19.65 -7.42
CA TYR A 810 -22.05 -19.99 -6.78
C TYR A 810 -22.77 -18.71 -6.42
N PHE A 811 -24.01 -18.56 -6.89
CA PHE A 811 -24.84 -17.40 -6.63
C PHE A 811 -26.08 -17.80 -5.82
N ARG A 812 -26.33 -17.10 -4.73
CA ARG A 812 -27.52 -17.21 -3.88
C ARG A 812 -28.27 -15.88 -3.92
N ASP A 813 -29.57 -15.91 -4.23
CA ASP A 813 -30.42 -14.72 -4.34
C ASP A 813 -29.86 -13.62 -5.27
N GLY A 814 -29.21 -14.05 -6.36
CA GLY A 814 -28.57 -13.15 -7.34
C GLY A 814 -27.25 -12.53 -6.89
N LYS A 815 -26.74 -12.88 -5.70
CA LYS A 815 -25.44 -12.44 -5.16
C LYS A 815 -24.42 -13.56 -5.19
N LEU A 816 -23.15 -13.23 -5.40
CA LEU A 816 -22.06 -14.20 -5.30
C LEU A 816 -21.94 -14.68 -3.85
N ALA A 817 -22.12 -15.98 -3.63
CA ALA A 817 -22.01 -16.63 -2.34
C ALA A 817 -20.66 -17.35 -2.17
N GLY A 818 -20.04 -17.76 -3.27
CA GLY A 818 -18.72 -18.38 -3.25
C GLY A 818 -18.23 -18.70 -4.65
N GLY A 819 -16.98 -19.14 -4.75
CA GLY A 819 -16.41 -19.61 -5.99
C GLY A 819 -14.94 -19.93 -5.85
N PHE A 820 -14.42 -20.64 -6.84
CA PHE A 820 -13.00 -20.93 -6.92
C PHE A 820 -12.52 -20.86 -8.37
N CYS A 821 -11.23 -20.63 -8.52
CA CYS A 821 -10.54 -20.60 -9.80
C CYS A 821 -9.16 -21.24 -9.64
N SER A 822 -8.83 -22.18 -10.51
CA SER A 822 -7.52 -22.80 -10.63
C SER A 822 -6.89 -22.49 -11.98
N ALA A 823 -5.59 -22.17 -11.98
CA ALA A 823 -4.78 -22.04 -13.19
C ALA A 823 -3.40 -22.65 -12.99
N THR A 824 -2.88 -23.33 -14.02
CA THR A 824 -1.47 -23.71 -14.11
C THR A 824 -0.64 -22.58 -14.70
N ARG A 825 0.58 -22.36 -14.20
CA ARG A 825 1.53 -21.47 -14.87
C ARG A 825 1.90 -22.10 -16.22
N ALA A 826 1.76 -21.32 -17.29
CA ALA A 826 2.27 -21.66 -18.62
C ALA A 826 3.80 -21.70 -18.63
#